data_AF-A0A4Y1Z6R3-F1
#
_entry.id   AF-A0A4Y1Z6R3-F1
#
_cell.length_a   1.000
_cell.length_b   1.000
_cell.length_c   1.000
_cell.angle_alpha   90.00
_cell.angle_beta   90.00
_cell.angle_gamma   90.00
#
_symmetry.space_group_name_H-M   'P 1'
#
loop_
_entity.id
_entity.type
_entity.pdbx_description
1 polymer ?
#
loop_
_entity_poly.entity_id
_entity_poly.type
_entity_poly.pdbx_seq_one_letter_code
_entity_poly.pdbx_strand_id
1 'polypeptide(L)'
;MVKLVKLGEKMNKPVVATGDVHYLDEHDKIYRKILIGSQAGNPLNRQTQPDVHFRTTDEMLDCMSFLGEEKAEKVVVSDPNAIADQIEEVLPVKDKLYTPTIDGAEDEVKEKTYGRAHKLYGETLPDMVEKRLEKELKSIIGHGFSVIYLIAHKLVKKSLSDGYLVGSRGSVGSSLVATMLEITEVNPLPPHYLCLNCHHVEFFTDGSVACGFDLPDKNCPECGTEMTKEGHDIPFETFLGFKGDKVPDIDLNFSGNYQPVAHNYTKVLFGEDKVFRAGTIGTIADKTAYGYVKGYEEDTGKSLRGAERDRLAAGCTGAKRTTGQHPGGIVVVPRNMEIFDFTPVQYPADDKTAEWKTTHFDFHSIHDNILKLDILGHDDPTVIRMLQDLSGIDPKTIPKDDKEVMKIFSSTESLGVSPEQIRCKTGSLGIPEFGTRFVRQMLEDTKPTTFAELVQISGLSHGTDVWLGNAQVLIENGTCVLRDVISCRDDIMIDLMHQGLEPSHAFKIMESVRKGKGLNDDWIAEMKENDVPGWYLDSCLKIKYMFPKAHATAYVLMAFRIAYFKVHYPILFYATYFSVRADDFDVDVMKRGSDAIRAKMDEIEKKGNDAMPKEKSLLTVLEVALEMCERGLSFQSVDLYRSDATRFLVEGDTLIPPFNAIPGVGTNAAKAIAKSREDGEFLSKEDLQRRAKISKTILEYLDGQGCLKGMPDANQLSLF
;
A
#
# COMPACT_ATOMS: atom_id res chain seq x y z
N MET A 1 7.80 50.96 -17.97
CA MET A 1 6.38 51.34 -18.09
C MET A 1 6.12 52.32 -19.24
N VAL A 2 6.37 53.63 -19.11
CA VAL A 2 6.00 54.63 -20.15
C VAL A 2 6.53 54.30 -21.56
N LYS A 3 7.77 53.82 -21.68
CA LYS A 3 8.34 53.39 -22.98
C LYS A 3 7.63 52.15 -23.55
N LEU A 4 7.15 51.25 -22.69
CA LEU A 4 6.46 50.02 -23.06
C LEU A 4 5.02 50.31 -23.48
N VAL A 5 4.32 51.21 -22.78
CA VAL A 5 3.00 51.72 -23.19
C VAL A 5 3.09 52.40 -24.56
N LYS A 6 4.06 53.29 -24.77
CA LYS A 6 4.31 53.92 -26.08
C LYS A 6 4.63 52.91 -27.18
N LEU A 7 5.35 51.83 -26.85
CA LEU A 7 5.67 50.77 -27.80
C LEU A 7 4.42 49.95 -28.15
N GLY A 8 3.59 49.60 -27.17
CA GLY A 8 2.31 48.93 -27.38
C GLY A 8 1.38 49.75 -28.25
N GLU A 9 1.24 51.05 -27.97
CA GLU A 9 0.48 51.99 -28.81
C GLU A 9 1.03 52.04 -30.25
N LYS A 10 2.36 52.17 -30.42
CA LYS A 10 3.01 52.19 -31.74
C LYS A 10 2.80 50.89 -32.52
N MET A 11 2.77 49.76 -31.84
CA MET A 11 2.62 48.43 -32.43
C MET A 11 1.16 47.97 -32.52
N ASN A 12 0.21 48.78 -32.04
CA ASN A 12 -1.19 48.43 -31.88
C ASN A 12 -1.38 47.10 -31.12
N LYS A 13 -0.67 46.95 -30.00
CA LYS A 13 -0.76 45.80 -29.09
C LYS A 13 -1.28 46.26 -27.73
N PRO A 14 -2.25 45.54 -27.14
CA PRO A 14 -2.75 45.86 -25.80
C PRO A 14 -1.62 45.73 -24.78
N VAL A 15 -1.61 46.62 -23.80
CA VAL A 15 -0.61 46.62 -22.72
C VAL A 15 -1.36 46.38 -21.43
N VAL A 16 -1.11 45.23 -20.81
CA VAL A 16 -1.80 44.81 -19.59
C VAL A 16 -0.90 44.97 -18.37
N ALA A 17 -1.45 45.52 -17.30
CA ALA A 17 -0.79 45.62 -16.01
C ALA A 17 -1.09 44.36 -15.17
N THR A 18 -0.08 43.52 -14.95
CA THR A 18 -0.21 42.26 -14.20
C THR A 18 0.47 42.35 -12.83
N GLY A 19 -0.11 41.72 -11.80
CA GLY A 19 0.42 41.76 -10.44
C GLY A 19 1.57 40.80 -10.12
N ASP A 20 1.84 39.81 -10.99
CA ASP A 20 2.80 38.71 -10.75
C ASP A 20 2.58 38.03 -9.38
N VAL A 21 1.31 37.71 -9.08
CA VAL A 21 0.84 37.33 -7.75
C VAL A 21 1.45 35.98 -7.31
N HIS A 22 1.93 35.93 -6.06
CA HIS A 22 2.46 34.68 -5.46
C HIS A 22 1.88 34.37 -4.08
N TYR A 23 1.07 35.26 -3.52
CA TYR A 23 0.38 35.10 -2.24
C TYR A 23 -0.80 36.07 -2.18
N LEU A 24 -1.75 35.85 -1.26
CA LEU A 24 -3.00 36.59 -1.23
C LEU A 24 -2.79 38.01 -0.70
N ASP A 25 -2.31 38.12 0.53
CA ASP A 25 -2.19 39.40 1.24
C ASP A 25 -0.73 39.82 1.44
N GLU A 26 -0.47 41.11 1.66
CA GLU A 26 0.89 41.64 1.90
C GLU A 26 1.65 40.90 3.02
N HIS A 27 0.96 40.52 4.07
CA HIS A 27 1.55 39.88 5.25
C HIS A 27 1.97 38.42 5.00
N ASP A 28 1.45 37.77 3.94
CA ASP A 28 1.78 36.39 3.56
C ASP A 28 3.18 36.26 2.92
N LYS A 29 3.79 37.40 2.57
CA LYS A 29 5.16 37.49 2.05
C LYS A 29 6.17 36.72 2.91
N ILE A 30 5.94 36.66 4.22
CA ILE A 30 6.82 35.95 5.16
C ILE A 30 6.91 34.45 4.86
N TYR A 31 5.81 33.81 4.45
CA TYR A 31 5.81 32.37 4.15
C TYR A 31 6.69 32.09 2.94
N ARG A 32 6.53 32.88 1.85
CA ARG A 32 7.39 32.79 0.67
C ARG A 32 8.86 33.00 1.03
N LYS A 33 9.16 33.96 1.91
CA LYS A 33 10.53 34.22 2.36
C LYS A 33 11.13 33.01 3.09
N ILE A 34 10.39 32.37 3.98
CA ILE A 34 10.83 31.16 4.69
C ILE A 34 11.07 30.01 3.70
N LEU A 35 10.16 29.81 2.75
CA LEU A 35 10.28 28.76 1.73
C LEU A 35 11.53 28.94 0.86
N ILE A 36 11.78 30.15 0.35
CA ILE A 36 12.98 30.45 -0.45
C ILE A 36 14.25 30.33 0.41
N GLY A 37 14.18 30.79 1.67
CA GLY A 37 15.27 30.67 2.65
C GLY A 37 15.74 29.24 2.86
N SER A 38 14.80 28.28 2.88
CA SER A 38 15.12 26.85 3.04
C SER A 38 15.94 26.24 1.89
N GLN A 39 16.01 26.91 0.74
CA GLN A 39 16.73 26.43 -0.45
C GLN A 39 18.16 26.96 -0.46
N ALA A 40 19.10 26.11 -0.03
CA ALA A 40 20.52 26.43 -0.03
C ALA A 40 20.99 26.88 -1.43
N GLY A 41 21.58 28.07 -1.50
CA GLY A 41 22.14 28.62 -2.75
C GLY A 41 21.12 29.25 -3.71
N ASN A 42 19.83 29.35 -3.36
CA ASN A 42 18.87 30.06 -4.20
C ASN A 42 19.29 31.54 -4.40
N PRO A 43 19.47 32.05 -5.63
CA PRO A 43 19.88 33.43 -5.89
C PRO A 43 18.94 34.48 -5.28
N LEU A 44 17.66 34.15 -5.13
CA LEU A 44 16.65 35.04 -4.55
C LEU A 44 16.87 35.28 -3.06
N ASN A 45 17.62 34.43 -2.35
CA ASN A 45 17.98 34.67 -0.95
C ASN A 45 18.89 35.90 -0.77
N ARG A 46 19.58 36.33 -1.84
CA ARG A 46 20.49 37.48 -1.82
C ARG A 46 19.82 38.79 -2.23
N GLN A 47 18.52 38.76 -2.52
CA GLN A 47 17.77 39.91 -3.02
C GLN A 47 16.60 40.24 -2.10
N THR A 48 16.24 41.52 -2.04
CA THR A 48 14.99 41.93 -1.40
C THR A 48 13.81 41.42 -2.23
N GLN A 49 12.95 40.61 -1.63
CA GLN A 49 11.78 40.08 -2.34
C GLN A 49 10.77 41.22 -2.60
N PRO A 50 10.20 41.31 -3.82
CA PRO A 50 9.21 42.32 -4.17
C PRO A 50 7.87 42.07 -3.46
N ASP A 51 7.00 43.08 -3.45
CA ASP A 51 5.62 42.95 -2.96
C ASP A 51 4.71 42.50 -4.11
N VAL A 52 4.31 41.23 -4.05
CA VAL A 52 3.55 40.53 -5.10
C VAL A 52 2.34 39.80 -4.53
N HIS A 53 1.61 40.50 -3.63
CA HIS A 53 0.29 40.10 -3.17
C HIS A 53 -0.76 40.30 -4.26
N PHE A 54 -1.94 39.73 -4.08
CA PHE A 54 -3.06 39.93 -5.00
C PHE A 54 -3.65 41.33 -4.81
N ARG A 55 -3.14 42.30 -5.57
CA ARG A 55 -3.63 43.68 -5.56
C ARG A 55 -5.07 43.76 -6.03
N THR A 56 -5.82 44.64 -5.37
CA THR A 56 -7.13 45.09 -5.84
C THR A 56 -6.99 45.98 -7.08
N THR A 57 -8.09 46.15 -7.83
CA THR A 57 -8.10 47.05 -8.99
C THR A 57 -7.73 48.48 -8.62
N ASP A 58 -8.23 48.98 -7.48
CA ASP A 58 -7.95 50.35 -7.01
C ASP A 58 -6.47 50.53 -6.67
N GLU A 59 -5.87 49.59 -5.93
CA GLU A 59 -4.42 49.60 -5.65
C GLU A 59 -3.59 49.55 -6.94
N MET A 60 -4.05 48.81 -7.94
CA MET A 60 -3.37 48.70 -9.23
C MET A 60 -3.50 49.99 -10.05
N LEU A 61 -4.64 50.69 -9.99
CA LEU A 61 -4.85 52.02 -10.58
C LEU A 61 -3.94 53.05 -9.91
N ASP A 62 -3.86 53.04 -8.58
CA ASP A 62 -2.96 53.92 -7.82
C ASP A 62 -1.50 53.69 -8.20
N CYS A 63 -1.08 52.43 -8.32
CA CYS A 63 0.26 52.05 -8.80
C CYS A 63 0.56 52.56 -10.22
N MET A 64 -0.47 52.74 -11.05
CA MET A 64 -0.36 53.19 -12.45
C MET A 64 -0.75 54.66 -12.67
N SER A 65 -1.11 55.39 -11.62
CA SER A 65 -1.57 56.79 -11.67
C SER A 65 -0.62 57.73 -12.42
N PHE A 66 0.68 57.45 -12.40
CA PHE A 66 1.71 58.21 -13.13
C PHE A 66 1.57 58.18 -14.67
N LEU A 67 0.73 57.29 -15.22
CA LEU A 67 0.41 57.22 -16.66
C LEU A 67 -0.71 58.19 -17.08
N GLY A 68 -1.42 58.79 -16.12
CA GLY A 68 -2.66 59.51 -16.33
C GLY A 68 -3.89 58.59 -16.26
N GLU A 69 -5.01 59.13 -15.78
CA GLU A 69 -6.25 58.40 -15.46
C GLU A 69 -6.72 57.48 -16.60
N GLU A 70 -6.88 58.03 -17.81
CA GLU A 70 -7.34 57.27 -18.99
C GLU A 70 -6.40 56.10 -19.34
N LYS A 71 -5.08 56.30 -19.25
CA LYS A 71 -4.11 55.25 -19.57
C LYS A 71 -4.01 54.22 -18.46
N ALA A 72 -4.12 54.64 -17.20
CA ALA A 72 -4.13 53.76 -16.04
C ALA A 72 -5.36 52.84 -16.10
N GLU A 73 -6.55 53.38 -16.29
CA GLU A 73 -7.79 52.61 -16.47
C GLU A 73 -7.68 51.65 -17.65
N LYS A 74 -7.15 52.12 -18.78
CA LYS A 74 -6.97 51.28 -19.97
C LYS A 74 -6.09 50.07 -19.70
N VAL A 75 -4.90 50.23 -19.10
CA VAL A 75 -3.95 49.10 -18.92
C VAL A 75 -4.30 48.20 -17.74
N VAL A 76 -5.05 48.70 -16.75
CA VAL A 76 -5.43 47.96 -15.54
C VAL A 76 -6.77 47.24 -15.69
N VAL A 77 -7.71 47.81 -16.44
CA VAL A 77 -9.09 47.28 -16.54
C VAL A 77 -9.43 46.90 -17.98
N SER A 78 -9.45 47.87 -18.89
CA SER A 78 -10.01 47.67 -20.24
C SER A 78 -9.23 46.66 -21.08
N ASP A 79 -7.90 46.80 -21.15
CA ASP A 79 -7.04 45.87 -21.91
C ASP A 79 -7.03 44.46 -21.27
N PRO A 80 -6.90 44.28 -19.94
CA PRO A 80 -7.03 42.96 -19.32
C PRO A 80 -8.40 42.30 -19.52
N ASN A 81 -9.51 43.05 -19.41
CA ASN A 81 -10.84 42.52 -19.70
C ASN A 81 -10.97 42.13 -21.18
N ALA A 82 -10.47 42.95 -22.09
CA ALA A 82 -10.45 42.60 -23.50
C ALA A 82 -9.64 41.34 -23.81
N ILE A 83 -8.58 41.05 -23.04
CA ILE A 83 -7.85 39.78 -23.12
C ILE A 83 -8.68 38.64 -22.53
N ALA A 84 -9.33 38.83 -21.38
CA ALA A 84 -10.19 37.82 -20.77
C ALA A 84 -11.38 37.44 -21.67
N ASP A 85 -11.99 38.43 -22.32
CA ASP A 85 -13.10 38.24 -23.28
C ASP A 85 -12.70 37.45 -24.53
N GLN A 86 -11.40 37.34 -24.83
CA GLN A 86 -10.88 36.51 -25.93
C GLN A 86 -10.72 35.03 -25.54
N ILE A 87 -10.83 34.70 -24.25
CA ILE A 87 -10.64 33.36 -23.73
C ILE A 87 -12.01 32.67 -23.67
N GLU A 88 -12.14 31.55 -24.36
CA GLU A 88 -13.34 30.70 -24.28
C GLU A 88 -13.43 29.97 -22.93
N GLU A 89 -14.61 29.43 -22.62
CA GLU A 89 -14.75 28.56 -21.45
C GLU A 89 -13.99 27.25 -21.68
N VAL A 90 -12.86 27.09 -20.99
CA VAL A 90 -12.01 25.89 -21.10
C VAL A 90 -12.28 24.98 -19.90
N LEU A 91 -12.64 23.73 -20.18
CA LEU A 91 -12.69 22.66 -19.18
C LEU A 91 -11.32 21.98 -19.10
N PRO A 92 -10.51 22.23 -18.05
CA PRO A 92 -9.14 21.70 -17.95
C PRO A 92 -9.12 20.18 -17.69
N VAL A 93 -10.22 19.63 -17.20
CA VAL A 93 -10.42 18.21 -16.92
C VAL A 93 -11.76 17.81 -17.54
N LYS A 94 -11.81 16.65 -18.19
CA LYS A 94 -13.02 16.16 -18.86
C LYS A 94 -14.08 15.74 -17.82
N ASP A 95 -15.31 15.53 -18.28
CA ASP A 95 -16.48 15.24 -17.45
C ASP A 95 -16.88 13.75 -17.43
N LYS A 96 -16.26 12.92 -18.29
CA LYS A 96 -16.62 11.51 -18.49
C LYS A 96 -15.43 10.60 -18.33
N LEU A 97 -15.73 9.34 -18.03
CA LEU A 97 -14.78 8.23 -18.06
C LEU A 97 -14.57 7.76 -19.49
N TYR A 98 -13.31 7.63 -19.90
CA TYR A 98 -12.91 7.10 -21.19
C TYR A 98 -12.20 5.77 -20.97
N THR A 99 -12.83 4.68 -21.40
CA THR A 99 -12.31 3.32 -21.21
C THR A 99 -11.46 2.88 -22.40
N PRO A 100 -10.37 2.12 -22.17
CA PRO A 100 -9.60 1.51 -23.24
C PRO A 100 -10.41 0.41 -23.92
N THR A 101 -10.22 0.22 -25.22
CA THR A 101 -10.85 -0.86 -25.99
C THR A 101 -9.80 -1.87 -26.47
N ILE A 102 -10.14 -3.16 -26.36
CA ILE A 102 -9.40 -4.27 -26.95
C ILE A 102 -10.42 -5.12 -27.71
N ASP A 103 -10.18 -5.31 -29.00
CA ASP A 103 -11.07 -6.10 -29.86
C ASP A 103 -11.22 -7.53 -29.33
N GLY A 104 -12.46 -7.99 -29.17
CA GLY A 104 -12.79 -9.32 -28.67
C GLY A 104 -12.65 -9.50 -27.15
N ALA A 105 -12.35 -8.44 -26.37
CA ALA A 105 -12.16 -8.57 -24.92
C ALA A 105 -13.42 -9.06 -24.18
N GLU A 106 -14.60 -8.62 -24.61
CA GLU A 106 -15.88 -9.04 -24.02
C GLU A 106 -16.14 -10.53 -24.19
N ASP A 107 -15.95 -11.03 -25.42
CA ASP A 107 -16.10 -12.44 -25.76
C ASP A 107 -15.02 -13.29 -25.06
N GLU A 108 -13.76 -12.85 -25.05
CA GLU A 108 -12.66 -13.56 -24.39
C GLU A 108 -12.89 -13.66 -22.86
N VAL A 109 -13.36 -12.59 -22.22
CA VAL A 109 -13.71 -12.60 -20.78
C VAL A 109 -14.84 -13.59 -20.54
N LYS A 110 -15.91 -13.55 -21.34
CA LYS A 110 -17.05 -14.45 -21.20
C LYS A 110 -16.64 -15.91 -21.39
N GLU A 111 -15.92 -16.22 -22.47
CA GLU A 111 -15.47 -17.57 -22.80
C GLU A 111 -14.58 -18.15 -21.70
N LYS A 112 -13.57 -17.40 -21.23
CA LYS A 112 -12.67 -17.87 -20.16
C LYS A 112 -13.41 -18.08 -18.85
N THR A 113 -14.34 -17.19 -18.52
CA THR A 113 -15.14 -17.26 -17.29
C THR A 113 -15.98 -18.53 -17.26
N TYR A 114 -16.80 -18.76 -18.29
CA TYR A 114 -17.62 -19.98 -18.37
C TYR A 114 -16.76 -21.23 -18.53
N GLY A 115 -15.69 -21.18 -19.32
CA GLY A 115 -14.78 -22.30 -19.50
C GLY A 115 -14.10 -22.74 -18.20
N ARG A 116 -13.80 -21.83 -17.28
CA ARG A 116 -13.30 -22.18 -15.93
C ARG A 116 -14.42 -22.64 -15.01
N ALA A 117 -15.58 -21.98 -15.04
CA ALA A 117 -16.75 -22.37 -14.25
C ALA A 117 -17.17 -23.80 -14.55
N HIS A 118 -17.25 -24.20 -15.83
CA HIS A 118 -17.61 -25.56 -16.23
C HIS A 118 -16.58 -26.60 -15.79
N LYS A 119 -15.28 -26.26 -15.79
CA LYS A 119 -14.23 -27.15 -15.26
C LYS A 119 -14.34 -27.39 -13.75
N LEU A 120 -14.91 -26.44 -13.00
CA LEU A 120 -15.03 -26.53 -11.55
C LEU A 120 -16.38 -27.14 -11.16
N TYR A 121 -17.47 -26.55 -11.64
CA TYR A 121 -18.85 -26.83 -11.24
C TYR A 121 -19.62 -27.72 -12.22
N GLY A 122 -18.96 -28.22 -13.28
CA GLY A 122 -19.55 -29.12 -14.28
C GLY A 122 -20.17 -28.40 -15.49
N GLU A 123 -20.45 -29.17 -16.55
CA GLU A 123 -21.05 -28.65 -17.79
C GLU A 123 -22.41 -27.99 -17.54
N THR A 124 -23.24 -28.59 -16.69
CA THR A 124 -24.48 -27.96 -16.21
C THR A 124 -24.16 -27.20 -14.93
N LEU A 125 -24.07 -25.88 -15.00
CA LEU A 125 -23.76 -25.06 -13.84
C LEU A 125 -24.92 -25.08 -12.83
N PRO A 126 -24.61 -25.08 -11.52
CA PRO A 126 -25.61 -24.84 -10.50
C PRO A 126 -26.24 -23.45 -10.68
N ASP A 127 -27.56 -23.36 -10.47
CA ASP A 127 -28.35 -22.12 -10.56
C ASP A 127 -27.68 -20.91 -9.90
N MET A 128 -27.09 -21.11 -8.72
CA MET A 128 -26.42 -20.05 -7.97
C MET A 128 -25.18 -19.50 -8.68
N VAL A 129 -24.40 -20.38 -9.30
CA VAL A 129 -23.19 -20.02 -10.06
C VAL A 129 -23.59 -19.33 -11.37
N GLU A 130 -24.54 -19.92 -12.10
CA GLU A 130 -25.01 -19.39 -13.38
C GLU A 130 -25.61 -17.98 -13.23
N LYS A 131 -26.55 -17.81 -12.30
CA LYS A 131 -27.18 -16.50 -12.03
C LYS A 131 -26.16 -15.45 -11.59
N ARG A 132 -25.16 -15.85 -10.80
CA ARG A 132 -24.08 -14.94 -10.36
C ARG A 132 -23.23 -14.50 -11.55
N LEU A 133 -22.78 -15.43 -12.39
CA LEU A 133 -21.96 -15.13 -13.57
C LEU A 133 -22.70 -14.28 -14.59
N GLU A 134 -23.97 -14.58 -14.89
CA GLU A 134 -24.79 -13.80 -15.83
C GLU A 134 -24.95 -12.35 -15.37
N LYS A 135 -25.27 -12.15 -14.08
CA LYS A 135 -25.40 -10.82 -13.47
C LYS A 135 -24.09 -10.04 -13.54
N GLU A 136 -23.00 -10.65 -13.11
CA GLU A 136 -21.68 -10.00 -13.08
C GLU A 136 -21.18 -9.66 -14.49
N LEU A 137 -21.21 -10.62 -15.42
CA LEU A 137 -20.75 -10.40 -16.80
C LEU A 137 -21.57 -9.33 -17.50
N LYS A 138 -22.90 -9.30 -17.31
CA LYS A 138 -23.75 -8.25 -17.88
C LYS A 138 -23.34 -6.86 -17.36
N SER A 139 -23.01 -6.74 -16.08
CA SER A 139 -22.53 -5.47 -15.49
C SER A 139 -21.13 -5.11 -16.00
N ILE A 140 -20.18 -6.04 -15.96
CA ILE A 140 -18.79 -5.81 -16.38
C ILE A 140 -18.72 -5.41 -17.86
N ILE A 141 -19.42 -6.13 -18.73
CA ILE A 141 -19.48 -5.84 -20.17
C ILE A 141 -20.25 -4.54 -20.42
N GLY A 142 -21.44 -4.38 -19.81
CA GLY A 142 -22.31 -3.23 -20.02
C GLY A 142 -21.68 -1.88 -19.63
N HIS A 143 -20.77 -1.88 -18.65
CA HIS A 143 -20.04 -0.68 -18.22
C HIS A 143 -18.62 -0.57 -18.82
N GLY A 144 -18.22 -1.48 -19.72
CA GLY A 144 -16.94 -1.39 -20.43
C GLY A 144 -15.70 -1.80 -19.62
N PHE A 145 -15.86 -2.63 -18.59
CA PHE A 145 -14.76 -3.09 -17.72
C PHE A 145 -14.13 -4.42 -18.14
N SER A 146 -14.61 -5.07 -19.21
CA SER A 146 -14.04 -6.33 -19.72
C SER A 146 -12.55 -6.22 -20.02
N VAL A 147 -12.12 -5.08 -20.56
CA VAL A 147 -10.72 -4.83 -20.91
C VAL A 147 -9.82 -4.91 -19.68
N ILE A 148 -10.16 -4.20 -18.59
CA ILE A 148 -9.33 -4.21 -17.37
C ILE A 148 -9.27 -5.59 -16.71
N TYR A 149 -10.35 -6.35 -16.72
CA TYR A 149 -10.37 -7.74 -16.24
C TYR A 149 -9.42 -8.61 -17.06
N LEU A 150 -9.49 -8.50 -18.39
CA LEU A 150 -8.64 -9.28 -19.28
C LEU A 150 -7.15 -8.94 -19.12
N ILE A 151 -6.82 -7.67 -18.88
CA ILE A 151 -5.46 -7.22 -18.64
C ILE A 151 -4.95 -7.72 -17.29
N ALA A 152 -5.76 -7.59 -16.24
CA ALA A 152 -5.44 -8.13 -14.92
C ALA A 152 -5.17 -9.63 -15.00
N HIS A 153 -6.01 -10.39 -15.72
CA HIS A 153 -5.78 -11.81 -16.00
C HIS A 153 -4.42 -12.05 -16.69
N LYS A 154 -4.11 -11.30 -17.76
CA LYS A 154 -2.83 -11.45 -18.49
C LYS A 154 -1.62 -11.08 -17.61
N LEU A 155 -1.73 -10.06 -16.75
CA LEU A 155 -0.67 -9.66 -15.80
C LEU A 155 -0.43 -10.74 -14.75
N VAL A 156 -1.49 -11.25 -14.12
CA VAL A 156 -1.40 -12.31 -13.11
C VAL A 156 -0.85 -13.58 -13.73
N LYS A 157 -1.38 -14.00 -14.89
CA LYS A 157 -0.90 -15.18 -15.60
C LYS A 157 0.57 -15.10 -15.98
N LYS A 158 1.04 -13.93 -16.44
CA LYS A 158 2.47 -13.72 -16.74
C LYS A 158 3.32 -13.80 -15.47
N SER A 159 2.89 -13.17 -14.38
CA SER A 159 3.61 -13.27 -13.10
C SER A 159 3.74 -14.73 -12.64
N LEU A 160 2.66 -15.49 -12.71
CA LEU A 160 2.65 -16.91 -12.36
C LEU A 160 3.56 -17.74 -13.27
N SER A 161 3.56 -17.51 -14.59
CA SER A 161 4.46 -18.21 -15.51
C SER A 161 5.94 -17.89 -15.25
N ASP A 162 6.22 -16.69 -14.77
CA ASP A 162 7.56 -16.24 -14.40
C ASP A 162 7.94 -16.65 -12.96
N GLY A 163 7.06 -17.40 -12.28
CA GLY A 163 7.29 -18.00 -10.97
C GLY A 163 6.83 -17.17 -9.78
N TYR A 164 6.25 -15.98 -9.98
CA TYR A 164 5.82 -15.10 -8.91
C TYR A 164 4.30 -15.18 -8.68
N LEU A 165 3.89 -15.66 -7.51
CA LEU A 165 2.51 -15.55 -7.05
C LEU A 165 2.09 -14.08 -6.97
N VAL A 166 0.82 -13.80 -7.25
CA VAL A 166 0.23 -12.46 -7.09
C VAL A 166 -0.77 -12.52 -5.95
N GLY A 167 -0.62 -11.66 -4.97
CA GLY A 167 -1.58 -11.49 -3.90
C GLY A 167 -2.82 -10.75 -4.40
N SER A 168 -4.00 -11.25 -4.06
CA SER A 168 -5.26 -10.54 -4.32
C SER A 168 -5.38 -9.34 -3.39
N ARG A 169 -5.95 -8.23 -3.87
CA ARG A 169 -6.13 -7.01 -3.06
C ARG A 169 -7.40 -6.28 -3.45
N GLY A 170 -7.96 -5.57 -2.48
CA GLY A 170 -9.05 -4.62 -2.71
C GLY A 170 -10.39 -5.32 -2.91
N SER A 171 -11.30 -4.66 -3.62
CA SER A 171 -12.67 -5.17 -3.81
C SER A 171 -12.85 -6.12 -4.99
N VAL A 172 -11.83 -6.38 -5.80
CA VAL A 172 -11.97 -7.28 -6.97
C VAL A 172 -12.31 -8.71 -6.55
N GLY A 173 -11.91 -9.12 -5.34
CA GLY A 173 -12.29 -10.41 -4.74
C GLY A 173 -13.79 -10.56 -4.44
N SER A 174 -14.59 -9.50 -4.59
CA SER A 174 -16.05 -9.57 -4.55
C SER A 174 -16.66 -10.10 -5.86
N SER A 175 -15.88 -10.25 -6.94
CA SER A 175 -16.35 -10.72 -8.24
C SER A 175 -16.02 -12.21 -8.48
N LEU A 176 -17.07 -12.99 -8.78
CA LEU A 176 -16.93 -14.37 -9.21
C LEU A 176 -16.27 -14.45 -10.58
N VAL A 177 -16.56 -13.49 -11.48
CA VAL A 177 -15.86 -13.39 -12.78
C VAL A 177 -14.36 -13.21 -12.58
N ALA A 178 -13.93 -12.38 -11.61
CA ALA A 178 -12.52 -12.25 -11.28
C ALA A 178 -11.90 -13.56 -10.76
N THR A 179 -12.67 -14.34 -9.99
CA THR A 179 -12.24 -15.67 -9.49
C THR A 179 -12.05 -16.64 -10.66
N MET A 180 -12.99 -16.69 -11.59
CA MET A 180 -12.94 -17.58 -12.77
C MET A 180 -11.84 -17.19 -13.76
N LEU A 181 -11.48 -15.90 -13.82
CA LEU A 181 -10.33 -15.42 -14.58
C LEU A 181 -9.00 -15.51 -13.82
N GLU A 182 -8.97 -16.09 -12.62
CA GLU A 182 -7.76 -16.23 -11.81
C GLU A 182 -7.07 -14.88 -11.52
N ILE A 183 -7.85 -13.80 -11.45
CA ILE A 183 -7.37 -12.46 -11.04
C ILE A 183 -7.26 -12.42 -9.52
N THR A 184 -8.15 -13.14 -8.83
CA THR A 184 -8.24 -13.24 -7.37
C THR A 184 -8.36 -14.70 -6.94
N GLU A 185 -7.79 -15.04 -5.79
CA GLU A 185 -7.96 -16.36 -5.15
C GLU A 185 -9.19 -16.42 -4.22
N VAL A 186 -9.81 -15.26 -3.94
CA VAL A 186 -11.01 -15.17 -3.10
C VAL A 186 -12.25 -15.56 -3.91
N ASN A 187 -12.98 -16.59 -3.46
CA ASN A 187 -14.26 -16.98 -4.04
C ASN A 187 -15.44 -16.31 -3.30
N PRO A 188 -16.21 -15.41 -3.94
CA PRO A 188 -17.23 -14.62 -3.25
C PRO A 188 -18.58 -15.33 -3.10
N LEU A 189 -18.72 -16.57 -3.58
CA LEU A 189 -19.96 -17.33 -3.38
C LEU A 189 -20.22 -17.63 -1.89
N PRO A 190 -21.46 -18.00 -1.52
CA PRO A 190 -21.73 -18.53 -0.19
C PRO A 190 -20.85 -19.75 0.12
N PRO A 191 -20.59 -20.07 1.39
CA PRO A 191 -19.82 -21.24 1.79
C PRO A 191 -20.36 -22.51 1.13
N HIS A 192 -19.47 -23.33 0.58
CA HIS A 192 -19.84 -24.55 -0.10
C HIS A 192 -18.74 -25.61 -0.13
N TYR A 193 -19.17 -26.87 -0.24
CA TYR A 193 -18.30 -27.95 -0.66
C TYR A 193 -18.31 -28.08 -2.19
N LEU A 194 -17.17 -28.40 -2.78
CA LEU A 194 -17.00 -28.66 -4.20
C LEU A 194 -16.17 -29.93 -4.43
N CYS A 195 -16.72 -30.91 -5.14
CA CYS A 195 -15.95 -32.07 -5.57
C CYS A 195 -15.30 -31.79 -6.94
N LEU A 196 -13.97 -31.71 -6.98
CA LEU A 196 -13.24 -31.47 -8.24
C LEU A 196 -13.23 -32.67 -9.20
N ASN A 197 -13.71 -33.85 -8.77
CA ASN A 197 -13.76 -35.06 -9.58
C ASN A 197 -15.11 -35.25 -10.29
N CYS A 198 -16.23 -35.18 -9.55
CA CYS A 198 -17.57 -35.37 -10.11
C CYS A 198 -18.42 -34.10 -10.16
N HIS A 199 -17.86 -32.94 -9.79
CA HIS A 199 -18.50 -31.63 -9.81
C HIS A 199 -19.71 -31.44 -8.87
N HIS A 200 -19.96 -32.41 -7.98
CA HIS A 200 -20.99 -32.27 -6.94
C HIS A 200 -20.70 -31.07 -6.03
N VAL A 201 -21.72 -30.28 -5.73
CA VAL A 201 -21.63 -29.05 -4.94
C VAL A 201 -22.73 -28.99 -3.88
N GLU A 202 -22.40 -28.45 -2.71
CA GLU A 202 -23.35 -28.24 -1.60
C GLU A 202 -23.18 -26.83 -1.03
N PHE A 203 -24.15 -25.94 -1.25
CA PHE A 203 -24.13 -24.56 -0.76
C PHE A 203 -24.82 -24.41 0.59
N PHE A 204 -24.28 -23.53 1.43
CA PHE A 204 -24.86 -23.10 2.71
C PHE A 204 -25.24 -21.62 2.61
N THR A 205 -26.55 -21.34 2.63
CA THR A 205 -27.10 -19.98 2.44
C THR A 205 -27.98 -19.51 3.60
N ASP A 206 -28.07 -20.30 4.65
CA ASP A 206 -28.88 -20.02 5.84
C ASP A 206 -28.13 -19.13 6.87
N GLY A 207 -26.91 -18.70 6.54
CA GLY A 207 -26.06 -17.91 7.43
C GLY A 207 -25.46 -18.70 8.60
N SER A 208 -25.64 -20.03 8.63
CA SER A 208 -25.08 -20.88 9.70
C SER A 208 -23.55 -20.97 9.63
N VAL A 209 -22.98 -20.80 8.43
CA VAL A 209 -21.54 -20.83 8.15
C VAL A 209 -21.16 -19.49 7.52
N ALA A 210 -20.12 -18.85 8.06
CA ALA A 210 -19.66 -17.54 7.57
C ALA A 210 -18.60 -17.64 6.46
N CYS A 211 -17.82 -18.74 6.44
CA CYS A 211 -16.74 -18.97 5.51
C CYS A 211 -16.60 -20.47 5.20
N GLY A 212 -16.41 -20.81 3.93
CA GLY A 212 -16.23 -22.19 3.48
C GLY A 212 -15.00 -22.85 4.09
N PHE A 213 -13.93 -22.11 4.36
CA PHE A 213 -12.71 -22.70 4.96
C PHE A 213 -12.94 -23.21 6.39
N ASP A 214 -14.01 -22.77 7.05
CA ASP A 214 -14.39 -23.25 8.39
C ASP A 214 -15.22 -24.54 8.35
N LEU A 215 -15.60 -25.02 7.17
CA LEU A 215 -16.28 -26.30 7.02
C LEU A 215 -15.34 -27.46 7.41
N PRO A 216 -15.86 -28.49 8.09
CA PRO A 216 -15.07 -29.69 8.38
C PRO A 216 -14.74 -30.47 7.10
N ASP A 217 -13.66 -31.24 7.10
CA ASP A 217 -13.34 -32.09 5.95
C ASP A 217 -14.46 -33.11 5.70
N LYS A 218 -14.82 -33.27 4.42
CA LYS A 218 -15.93 -34.12 4.00
C LYS A 218 -15.59 -34.79 2.68
N ASN A 219 -15.94 -36.08 2.58
CA ASN A 219 -15.88 -36.81 1.31
C ASN A 219 -17.17 -36.60 0.51
N CYS A 220 -17.02 -36.56 -0.82
CA CYS A 220 -18.12 -36.40 -1.74
C CYS A 220 -19.10 -37.56 -1.58
N PRO A 221 -20.40 -37.28 -1.39
CA PRO A 221 -21.41 -38.34 -1.23
C PRO A 221 -21.61 -39.15 -2.51
N GLU A 222 -21.25 -38.61 -3.69
CA GLU A 222 -21.44 -39.30 -4.98
C GLU A 222 -20.24 -40.15 -5.40
N CYS A 223 -19.01 -39.65 -5.25
CA CYS A 223 -17.81 -40.35 -5.75
C CYS A 223 -16.76 -40.68 -4.67
N GLY A 224 -17.00 -40.31 -3.41
CA GLY A 224 -16.10 -40.59 -2.28
C GLY A 224 -14.80 -39.78 -2.25
N THR A 225 -14.54 -38.93 -3.24
CA THR A 225 -13.35 -38.06 -3.28
C THR A 225 -13.47 -36.95 -2.23
N GLU A 226 -12.38 -36.60 -1.55
CA GLU A 226 -12.33 -35.48 -0.61
C GLU A 226 -12.77 -34.18 -1.31
N MET A 227 -13.68 -33.44 -0.66
CA MET A 227 -14.25 -32.22 -1.23
C MET A 227 -13.41 -31.00 -0.86
N THR A 228 -13.26 -30.10 -1.82
CA THR A 228 -12.70 -28.76 -1.59
C THR A 228 -13.74 -27.88 -0.89
N LYS A 229 -13.26 -26.95 -0.08
CA LYS A 229 -14.06 -26.01 0.71
C LYS A 229 -13.81 -24.60 0.21
N GLU A 230 -14.86 -23.89 -0.17
CA GLU A 230 -14.77 -22.55 -0.79
C GLU A 230 -15.95 -21.65 -0.41
N GLY A 231 -15.83 -20.36 -0.70
CA GLY A 231 -16.91 -19.39 -0.56
C GLY A 231 -16.82 -18.55 0.71
N HIS A 232 -16.89 -17.23 0.56
CA HIS A 232 -16.74 -16.26 1.65
C HIS A 232 -17.94 -15.33 1.82
N ASP A 233 -19.02 -15.60 1.08
CA ASP A 233 -20.27 -14.82 1.06
C ASP A 233 -20.02 -13.31 0.92
N ILE A 234 -19.54 -12.93 -0.27
CA ILE A 234 -19.16 -11.54 -0.57
C ILE A 234 -20.04 -11.01 -1.71
N PRO A 235 -20.76 -9.90 -1.50
CA PRO A 235 -21.65 -9.33 -2.51
C PRO A 235 -20.85 -8.63 -3.61
N PHE A 236 -21.25 -8.84 -4.86
CA PHE A 236 -20.59 -8.26 -6.03
C PHE A 236 -20.64 -6.73 -6.03
N GLU A 237 -21.71 -6.17 -5.49
CA GLU A 237 -21.98 -4.73 -5.46
C GLU A 237 -20.97 -3.95 -4.63
N THR A 238 -20.23 -4.59 -3.72
CA THR A 238 -19.07 -3.99 -3.08
C THR A 238 -18.04 -3.48 -4.11
N PHE A 239 -17.95 -4.14 -5.26
CA PHE A 239 -17.03 -3.79 -6.33
C PHE A 239 -17.58 -2.68 -7.24
N LEU A 240 -18.73 -2.88 -7.91
CA LEU A 240 -19.28 -1.97 -8.93
C LEU A 240 -20.51 -1.16 -8.50
N GLY A 241 -21.02 -1.36 -7.28
CA GLY A 241 -22.34 -0.87 -6.89
C GLY A 241 -23.46 -1.60 -7.62
N PHE A 242 -24.68 -1.11 -7.45
CA PHE A 242 -25.87 -1.69 -8.09
C PHE A 242 -26.13 -1.17 -9.50
N LYS A 243 -25.66 0.06 -9.81
CA LYS A 243 -25.93 0.73 -11.10
C LYS A 243 -24.67 0.93 -11.96
N GLY A 244 -23.53 0.37 -11.54
CA GLY A 244 -22.24 0.65 -12.17
C GLY A 244 -21.80 2.11 -12.00
N ASP A 245 -22.32 2.77 -10.97
CA ASP A 245 -22.04 4.16 -10.61
C ASP A 245 -20.66 4.35 -9.97
N LYS A 246 -19.94 3.25 -9.71
CA LYS A 246 -18.59 3.24 -9.18
C LYS A 246 -17.62 2.75 -10.26
N VAL A 247 -16.60 3.56 -10.55
CA VAL A 247 -15.45 3.13 -11.34
C VAL A 247 -14.60 2.16 -10.50
N PRO A 248 -14.39 0.91 -10.95
CA PRO A 248 -13.60 -0.06 -10.22
C PRO A 248 -12.10 0.18 -10.39
N ASP A 249 -11.36 0.02 -9.29
CA ASP A 249 -9.92 -0.17 -9.31
C ASP A 249 -9.62 -1.67 -9.11
N ILE A 250 -8.80 -2.27 -10.00
CA ILE A 250 -8.29 -3.63 -9.82
C ILE A 250 -6.90 -3.51 -9.17
N ASP A 251 -6.83 -3.85 -7.89
CA ASP A 251 -5.60 -3.85 -7.10
C ASP A 251 -4.95 -5.24 -7.15
N LEU A 252 -3.66 -5.28 -7.50
CA LEU A 252 -2.88 -6.51 -7.53
C LEU A 252 -1.57 -6.33 -6.76
N ASN A 253 -1.31 -7.21 -5.79
CA ASN A 253 -0.06 -7.21 -5.03
C ASN A 253 0.94 -8.14 -5.73
N PHE A 254 1.87 -7.57 -6.48
CA PHE A 254 3.03 -8.29 -7.02
C PHE A 254 4.17 -8.29 -6.00
N SER A 255 5.10 -9.24 -6.13
CA SER A 255 6.38 -9.14 -5.42
C SER A 255 7.06 -7.83 -5.78
N GLY A 256 7.64 -7.12 -4.81
CA GLY A 256 8.43 -5.91 -5.06
C GLY A 256 9.55 -6.12 -6.10
N ASN A 257 10.12 -7.33 -6.15
CA ASN A 257 11.14 -7.70 -7.15
C ASN A 257 10.58 -7.84 -8.57
N TYR A 258 9.30 -8.18 -8.71
CA TYR A 258 8.64 -8.44 -9.99
C TYR A 258 7.78 -7.25 -10.47
N GLN A 259 7.43 -6.33 -9.58
CA GLN A 259 6.59 -5.16 -9.87
C GLN A 259 7.07 -4.38 -11.12
N PRO A 260 8.38 -4.07 -11.31
CA PRO A 260 8.84 -3.37 -12.51
C PRO A 260 8.60 -4.16 -13.81
N VAL A 261 8.71 -5.49 -13.76
CA VAL A 261 8.44 -6.38 -14.89
C VAL A 261 6.95 -6.35 -15.24
N ALA A 262 6.08 -6.38 -14.22
CA ALA A 262 4.63 -6.25 -14.42
C ALA A 262 4.25 -4.88 -15.00
N HIS A 263 4.86 -3.78 -14.52
CA HIS A 263 4.71 -2.45 -15.12
C HIS A 263 5.10 -2.45 -16.59
N ASN A 264 6.30 -2.95 -16.92
CA ASN A 264 6.78 -2.97 -18.31
C ASN A 264 5.94 -3.85 -19.23
N TYR A 265 5.33 -4.91 -18.71
CA TYR A 265 4.41 -5.71 -19.52
C TYR A 265 3.18 -4.92 -19.98
N THR A 266 2.74 -3.89 -19.24
CA THR A 266 1.66 -3.02 -19.71
C THR A 266 2.05 -2.24 -20.99
N LYS A 267 3.32 -1.84 -21.15
CA LYS A 267 3.82 -1.23 -22.41
C LYS A 267 3.69 -2.20 -23.59
N VAL A 268 3.91 -3.50 -23.35
CA VAL A 268 3.73 -4.55 -24.37
C VAL A 268 2.26 -4.74 -24.74
N LEU A 269 1.36 -4.69 -23.75
CA LEU A 269 -0.07 -4.90 -23.97
C LEU A 269 -0.74 -3.72 -24.70
N PHE A 270 -0.31 -2.48 -24.42
CA PHE A 270 -1.01 -1.28 -24.87
C PHE A 270 -0.25 -0.41 -25.86
N GLY A 271 1.07 -0.53 -25.91
CA GLY A 271 1.95 0.43 -26.55
C GLY A 271 2.58 1.39 -25.54
N GLU A 272 3.84 1.77 -25.78
CA GLU A 272 4.63 2.62 -24.89
C GLU A 272 4.08 4.05 -24.76
N ASP A 273 3.37 4.53 -25.78
CA ASP A 273 2.72 5.85 -25.82
C ASP A 273 1.32 5.86 -25.18
N LYS A 274 0.81 4.70 -24.75
CA LYS A 274 -0.53 4.53 -24.17
C LYS A 274 -0.54 4.21 -22.69
N VAL A 275 0.62 4.08 -22.06
CA VAL A 275 0.73 3.84 -20.62
C VAL A 275 1.70 4.81 -19.96
N PHE A 276 1.27 5.38 -18.84
CA PHE A 276 2.07 6.33 -18.06
C PHE A 276 1.99 5.96 -16.60
N ARG A 277 3.06 6.25 -15.84
CA ARG A 277 2.98 6.09 -14.39
C ARG A 277 2.22 7.29 -13.82
N ALA A 278 1.31 7.07 -12.88
CA ALA A 278 0.64 8.19 -12.22
C ALA A 278 1.68 9.06 -11.49
N GLY A 279 1.69 10.36 -11.75
CA GLY A 279 2.56 11.31 -11.06
C GLY A 279 2.06 11.62 -9.65
N THR A 280 2.98 12.04 -8.79
CA THR A 280 2.63 12.57 -7.45
C THR A 280 3.28 13.93 -7.24
N ILE A 281 2.60 14.80 -6.48
CA ILE A 281 3.11 16.11 -6.10
C ILE A 281 3.47 16.05 -4.62
N GLY A 282 4.78 16.09 -4.32
CA GLY A 282 5.28 16.13 -2.95
C GLY A 282 5.14 17.54 -2.39
N THR A 283 4.25 17.72 -1.43
CA THR A 283 4.02 19.00 -0.74
C THR A 283 4.76 19.07 0.60
N ILE A 284 4.88 20.28 1.14
CA ILE A 284 5.44 20.49 2.48
C ILE A 284 4.37 20.13 3.52
N ALA A 285 4.68 19.11 4.33
CA ALA A 285 3.88 18.72 5.49
C ALA A 285 4.43 19.36 6.79
N ASP A 286 3.63 19.32 7.86
CA ASP A 286 3.90 20.01 9.14
C ASP A 286 5.33 19.85 9.64
N LYS A 287 5.85 18.63 9.75
CA LYS A 287 7.22 18.38 10.25
C LYS A 287 8.29 19.12 9.44
N THR A 288 8.14 19.17 8.13
CA THR A 288 9.07 19.89 7.25
C THR A 288 8.89 21.40 7.39
N ALA A 289 7.65 21.87 7.46
CA ALA A 289 7.35 23.29 7.67
C ALA A 289 7.94 23.81 8.99
N TYR A 290 7.79 23.08 10.11
CA TYR A 290 8.43 23.41 11.37
C TYR A 290 9.97 23.45 11.26
N GLY A 291 10.56 22.52 10.52
CA GLY A 291 12.00 22.54 10.23
C GLY A 291 12.44 23.81 9.50
N TYR A 292 11.68 24.25 8.49
CA TYR A 292 11.97 25.49 7.76
C TYR A 292 11.81 26.74 8.61
N VAL A 293 10.79 26.79 9.46
CA VAL A 293 10.59 27.91 10.40
C VAL A 293 11.74 27.99 11.40
N LYS A 294 12.20 26.85 11.94
CA LYS A 294 13.37 26.82 12.84
C LYS A 294 14.65 27.27 12.13
N GLY A 295 14.89 26.81 10.90
CA GLY A 295 16.02 27.29 10.11
C GLY A 295 15.97 28.81 9.91
N TYR A 296 14.79 29.36 9.66
CA TYR A 296 14.58 30.82 9.59
C TYR A 296 14.84 31.55 10.92
N GLU A 297 14.49 30.96 12.07
CA GLU A 297 14.82 31.51 13.40
C GLU A 297 16.34 31.58 13.59
N GLU A 298 17.04 30.50 13.25
CA GLU A 298 18.51 30.38 13.34
C GLU A 298 19.19 31.42 12.45
N ASP A 299 18.79 31.51 11.18
CA ASP A 299 19.36 32.43 10.19
C ASP A 299 19.12 33.91 10.56
N THR A 300 18.00 34.21 11.21
CA THR A 300 17.65 35.60 11.59
C THR A 300 18.03 35.96 13.02
N GLY A 301 18.50 35.01 13.83
CA GLY A 301 18.76 35.20 15.26
C GLY A 301 17.50 35.55 16.07
N LYS A 302 16.31 35.25 15.56
CA LYS A 302 15.03 35.57 16.22
C LYS A 302 14.59 34.40 17.09
N SER A 303 14.01 34.72 18.24
CA SER A 303 13.31 33.74 19.08
C SER A 303 11.81 33.96 18.97
N LEU A 304 11.10 33.03 18.33
CA LEU A 304 9.66 33.10 18.16
C LEU A 304 8.93 32.31 19.27
N ARG A 305 7.72 32.74 19.58
CA ARG A 305 6.84 32.00 20.52
C ARG A 305 6.31 30.73 19.83
N GLY A 306 5.88 29.74 20.61
CA GLY A 306 5.24 28.51 20.09
C GLY A 306 4.15 28.81 19.06
N ALA A 307 3.13 29.57 19.47
CA ALA A 307 2.02 29.95 18.59
C ALA A 307 2.45 30.62 17.26
N GLU A 308 3.52 31.43 17.27
CA GLU A 308 4.00 32.06 16.03
C GLU A 308 4.72 31.05 15.12
N ARG A 309 5.46 30.10 15.71
CA ARG A 309 6.06 29.00 14.93
C ARG A 309 4.98 28.15 14.29
N ASP A 310 3.93 27.83 15.03
CA ASP A 310 2.82 27.03 14.53
C ASP A 310 2.09 27.75 13.38
N ARG A 311 1.82 29.07 13.53
CA ARG A 311 1.24 29.91 12.47
C ARG A 311 2.11 29.93 11.21
N LEU A 312 3.42 30.20 11.37
CA LEU A 312 4.34 30.26 10.23
C LEU A 312 4.51 28.90 9.55
N ALA A 313 4.52 27.81 10.33
CA ALA A 313 4.58 26.47 9.80
C ALA A 313 3.31 26.17 8.98
N ALA A 314 2.13 26.45 9.52
CA ALA A 314 0.86 26.28 8.82
C ALA A 314 0.80 27.09 7.51
N GLY A 315 1.31 28.32 7.47
CA GLY A 315 1.39 29.11 6.24
C GLY A 315 2.37 28.58 5.18
N CYS A 316 3.24 27.64 5.53
CA CYS A 316 4.18 27.01 4.60
C CYS A 316 3.70 25.63 4.10
N THR A 317 2.67 25.04 4.70
CA THR A 317 2.19 23.71 4.30
C THR A 317 1.45 23.75 2.98
N GLY A 318 1.40 22.60 2.29
CA GLY A 318 0.72 22.47 0.99
C GLY A 318 1.51 23.00 -0.21
N ALA A 319 2.51 23.87 0.00
CA ALA A 319 3.38 24.31 -1.08
C ALA A 319 4.14 23.12 -1.71
N LYS A 320 4.16 23.08 -3.05
CA LYS A 320 4.87 22.05 -3.82
C LYS A 320 6.37 22.12 -3.56
N ARG A 321 6.98 20.98 -3.26
CA ARG A 321 8.42 20.83 -3.05
C ARG A 321 9.09 19.99 -4.14
N THR A 322 8.47 18.89 -4.55
CA THR A 322 9.02 17.97 -5.56
C THR A 322 7.91 17.28 -6.34
N THR A 323 8.28 16.53 -7.37
CA THR A 323 7.40 15.58 -8.05
C THR A 323 7.93 14.16 -7.87
N GLY A 324 7.05 13.19 -7.94
CA GLY A 324 7.39 11.78 -7.78
C GLY A 324 6.50 10.89 -8.63
N GLN A 325 6.48 9.62 -8.27
CA GLN A 325 5.71 8.59 -8.96
C GLN A 325 4.81 7.86 -7.97
N HIS A 326 3.62 7.47 -8.43
CA HIS A 326 2.71 6.64 -7.66
C HIS A 326 3.37 5.28 -7.40
N PRO A 327 3.16 4.67 -6.22
CA PRO A 327 3.79 3.39 -5.87
C PRO A 327 3.53 2.26 -6.87
N GLY A 328 2.39 2.24 -7.55
CA GLY A 328 2.11 1.21 -8.57
C GLY A 328 1.05 1.54 -9.61
N GLY A 329 0.61 2.80 -9.67
CA GLY A 329 -0.52 3.21 -10.51
C GLY A 329 -0.07 3.44 -11.94
N ILE A 330 -0.61 2.66 -12.88
CA ILE A 330 -0.39 2.83 -14.31
C ILE A 330 -1.67 3.36 -14.94
N VAL A 331 -1.59 4.54 -15.53
CA VAL A 331 -2.67 5.19 -16.28
C VAL A 331 -2.68 4.63 -17.70
N VAL A 332 -3.85 4.19 -18.17
CA VAL A 332 -4.02 3.58 -19.48
C VAL A 332 -4.83 4.50 -20.39
N VAL A 333 -4.22 4.97 -21.47
CA VAL A 333 -4.85 5.86 -22.45
C VAL A 333 -5.62 5.04 -23.50
N PRO A 334 -6.90 5.35 -23.78
CA PRO A 334 -7.65 4.74 -24.87
C PRO A 334 -6.94 4.89 -26.22
N ARG A 335 -7.04 3.88 -27.10
CA ARG A 335 -6.34 3.86 -28.39
C ARG A 335 -6.73 5.02 -29.31
N ASN A 336 -7.98 5.48 -29.22
CA ASN A 336 -8.54 6.58 -29.99
C ASN A 336 -8.28 7.98 -29.39
N MET A 337 -7.49 8.08 -28.32
CA MET A 337 -7.18 9.33 -27.63
C MET A 337 -5.68 9.45 -27.35
N GLU A 338 -5.25 10.64 -26.92
CA GLU A 338 -3.87 10.92 -26.52
C GLU A 338 -3.79 11.32 -25.04
N ILE A 339 -2.63 11.16 -24.42
CA ILE A 339 -2.46 11.55 -23.01
C ILE A 339 -2.74 13.05 -22.79
N PHE A 340 -2.44 13.87 -23.80
CA PHE A 340 -2.61 15.33 -23.76
C PHE A 340 -4.08 15.78 -23.74
N ASP A 341 -5.01 14.87 -24.05
CA ASP A 341 -6.44 15.11 -23.85
C ASP A 341 -6.81 15.21 -22.36
N PHE A 342 -5.96 14.69 -21.47
CA PHE A 342 -6.21 14.55 -20.04
C PHE A 342 -5.19 15.31 -19.19
N THR A 343 -3.91 15.21 -19.51
CA THR A 343 -2.85 15.76 -18.68
C THR A 343 -1.52 15.92 -19.46
N PRO A 344 -0.72 16.94 -19.14
CA PRO A 344 0.68 16.96 -19.58
C PRO A 344 1.46 15.76 -19.01
N VAL A 345 2.65 15.51 -19.56
CA VAL A 345 3.56 14.46 -19.08
C VAL A 345 4.91 15.04 -18.71
N GLN A 346 5.58 14.41 -17.76
CA GLN A 346 6.90 14.79 -17.29
C GLN A 346 7.72 13.58 -16.85
N TYR A 347 8.91 13.80 -16.33
CA TYR A 347 9.67 12.80 -15.60
C TYR A 347 9.52 13.00 -14.09
N PRO A 348 9.53 11.93 -13.28
CA PRO A 348 9.50 12.05 -11.83
C PRO A 348 10.78 12.74 -11.36
N ALA A 349 10.65 13.76 -10.50
CA ALA A 349 11.77 14.57 -10.01
C ALA A 349 12.67 15.16 -11.12
N ASP A 350 12.13 15.34 -12.34
CA ASP A 350 12.83 15.80 -13.54
C ASP A 350 14.02 14.91 -13.97
N ASP A 351 14.07 13.66 -13.53
CA ASP A 351 15.09 12.69 -13.93
C ASP A 351 14.83 12.16 -15.34
N LYS A 352 15.57 12.72 -16.31
CA LYS A 352 15.49 12.32 -17.73
C LYS A 352 15.98 10.90 -18.01
N THR A 353 16.62 10.23 -17.05
CA THR A 353 17.07 8.85 -17.17
C THR A 353 16.04 7.84 -16.65
N ALA A 354 14.94 8.32 -16.06
CA ALA A 354 13.87 7.44 -15.58
C ALA A 354 13.21 6.67 -16.74
N GLU A 355 12.94 5.39 -16.50
CA GLU A 355 12.35 4.46 -17.48
C GLU A 355 10.88 4.78 -17.83
N TRP A 356 10.22 5.56 -16.97
CA TRP A 356 8.80 5.90 -17.08
C TRP A 356 8.60 7.41 -17.07
N LYS A 357 7.74 7.87 -17.99
CA LYS A 357 7.11 9.19 -17.89
C LYS A 357 5.95 9.12 -16.91
N THR A 358 5.74 10.22 -16.19
CA THR A 358 4.62 10.40 -15.28
C THR A 358 3.60 11.39 -15.80
N THR A 359 2.33 11.22 -15.42
CA THR A 359 1.32 12.27 -15.58
C THR A 359 1.74 13.51 -14.77
N HIS A 360 1.44 14.70 -15.29
CA HIS A 360 1.72 15.96 -14.58
C HIS A 360 0.69 16.21 -13.48
N PHE A 361 -0.58 15.96 -13.80
CA PHE A 361 -1.62 15.88 -12.80
C PHE A 361 -1.45 14.59 -11.99
N ASP A 362 -1.70 14.69 -10.68
CA ASP A 362 -1.88 13.51 -9.87
C ASP A 362 -3.14 12.75 -10.31
N PHE A 363 -3.22 11.47 -9.93
CA PHE A 363 -4.37 10.66 -10.32
C PHE A 363 -5.69 11.17 -9.75
N HIS A 364 -5.68 11.80 -8.56
CA HIS A 364 -6.91 12.34 -7.95
C HIS A 364 -7.59 13.37 -8.85
N SER A 365 -6.81 14.18 -9.54
CA SER A 365 -7.30 15.21 -10.47
C SER A 365 -7.93 14.66 -11.75
N ILE A 366 -7.67 13.39 -12.10
CA ILE A 366 -8.14 12.75 -13.36
C ILE A 366 -8.84 11.40 -13.13
N HIS A 367 -9.20 11.08 -11.88
CA HIS A 367 -9.68 9.74 -11.50
C HIS A 367 -10.98 9.32 -12.20
N ASP A 368 -11.84 10.29 -12.52
CA ASP A 368 -13.11 10.07 -13.21
C ASP A 368 -12.96 9.98 -14.74
N ASN A 369 -11.77 10.24 -15.28
CA ASN A 369 -11.58 10.37 -16.72
C ASN A 369 -10.88 9.20 -17.38
N ILE A 370 -9.96 8.57 -16.67
CA ILE A 370 -9.08 7.56 -17.24
C ILE A 370 -8.85 6.43 -16.25
N LEU A 371 -8.81 5.20 -16.77
CA LEU A 371 -8.61 4.02 -15.93
C LEU A 371 -7.16 3.92 -15.44
N LYS A 372 -7.03 3.40 -14.23
CA LYS A 372 -5.76 3.10 -13.58
C LYS A 372 -5.69 1.61 -13.23
N LEU A 373 -4.53 1.01 -13.47
CA LEU A 373 -4.17 -0.32 -12.97
C LEU A 373 -3.22 -0.13 -11.78
N ASP A 374 -3.63 -0.54 -10.59
CA ASP A 374 -2.78 -0.52 -9.40
C ASP A 374 -1.97 -1.82 -9.30
N ILE A 375 -0.82 -1.80 -9.96
CA ILE A 375 0.19 -2.86 -9.95
C ILE A 375 1.14 -2.56 -8.78
N LEU A 376 0.76 -2.98 -7.58
CA LEU A 376 1.44 -2.64 -6.34
C LEU A 376 2.54 -3.64 -6.02
N GLY A 377 3.61 -3.17 -5.38
CA GLY A 377 4.66 -4.01 -4.80
C GLY A 377 4.28 -4.33 -3.36
N HIS A 378 4.40 -5.60 -2.99
CA HIS A 378 4.11 -6.08 -1.64
C HIS A 378 5.12 -7.15 -1.22
N ASP A 379 5.37 -7.28 0.08
CA ASP A 379 6.34 -8.24 0.61
C ASP A 379 5.75 -9.65 0.68
N ASP A 380 4.47 -9.80 1.00
CA ASP A 380 3.85 -11.13 1.13
C ASP A 380 4.07 -12.06 -0.09
N PRO A 381 3.87 -11.63 -1.35
CA PRO A 381 4.22 -12.47 -2.50
C PRO A 381 5.72 -12.81 -2.58
N THR A 382 6.58 -11.89 -2.14
CA THR A 382 8.04 -12.11 -2.07
C THR A 382 8.40 -13.13 -0.99
N VAL A 383 7.76 -13.05 0.17
CA VAL A 383 7.90 -13.99 1.29
C VAL A 383 7.46 -15.37 0.86
N ILE A 384 6.26 -15.51 0.31
CA ILE A 384 5.75 -16.80 -0.14
C ILE A 384 6.61 -17.38 -1.27
N ARG A 385 7.09 -16.56 -2.20
CA ARG A 385 8.01 -17.02 -3.24
C ARG A 385 9.29 -17.59 -2.64
N MET A 386 9.91 -16.89 -1.71
CA MET A 386 11.13 -17.37 -1.06
C MET A 386 10.88 -18.65 -0.24
N LEU A 387 9.74 -18.75 0.45
CA LEU A 387 9.35 -19.97 1.17
C LEU A 387 9.14 -21.15 0.22
N GLN A 388 8.51 -20.93 -0.93
CA GLN A 388 8.39 -21.94 -1.99
C GLN A 388 9.76 -22.36 -2.53
N ASP A 389 10.65 -21.39 -2.83
CA ASP A 389 12.00 -21.67 -3.33
C ASP A 389 12.85 -22.47 -2.33
N LEU A 390 12.68 -22.21 -1.03
CA LEU A 390 13.42 -22.89 0.03
C LEU A 390 12.85 -24.28 0.38
N SER A 391 11.53 -24.44 0.32
CA SER A 391 10.85 -25.69 0.76
C SER A 391 10.48 -26.64 -0.38
N GLY A 392 10.33 -26.13 -1.60
CA GLY A 392 9.74 -26.87 -2.73
C GLY A 392 8.23 -27.08 -2.64
N ILE A 393 7.56 -26.53 -1.61
CA ILE A 393 6.12 -26.68 -1.39
C ILE A 393 5.36 -25.63 -2.21
N ASP A 394 4.36 -26.05 -2.97
CA ASP A 394 3.45 -25.13 -3.64
C ASP A 394 2.53 -24.45 -2.60
N PRO A 395 2.57 -23.11 -2.45
CA PRO A 395 1.74 -22.39 -1.50
C PRO A 395 0.23 -22.62 -1.68
N LYS A 396 -0.22 -23.02 -2.88
CA LYS A 396 -1.62 -23.30 -3.15
C LYS A 396 -2.12 -24.63 -2.57
N THR A 397 -1.21 -25.54 -2.22
CA THR A 397 -1.57 -26.84 -1.62
C THR A 397 -1.59 -26.80 -0.10
N ILE A 398 -1.26 -25.66 0.52
CA ILE A 398 -1.29 -25.50 1.98
C ILE A 398 -2.75 -25.56 2.46
N PRO A 399 -3.08 -26.41 3.46
CA PRO A 399 -4.41 -26.45 4.06
C PRO A 399 -4.80 -25.09 4.64
N LYS A 400 -6.07 -24.71 4.48
CA LYS A 400 -6.58 -23.39 4.90
C LYS A 400 -7.18 -23.40 6.31
N ASP A 401 -7.11 -24.55 6.97
CA ASP A 401 -7.77 -24.90 8.23
C ASP A 401 -6.87 -25.79 9.12
N ASP A 402 -5.56 -25.78 8.89
CA ASP A 402 -4.60 -26.49 9.75
C ASP A 402 -4.75 -26.02 11.20
N LYS A 403 -5.09 -26.96 12.09
CA LYS A 403 -5.40 -26.68 13.50
C LYS A 403 -4.19 -26.15 14.28
N GLU A 404 -2.98 -26.62 13.98
CA GLU A 404 -1.77 -26.14 14.64
C GLU A 404 -1.39 -24.74 14.16
N VAL A 405 -1.68 -24.43 12.89
CA VAL A 405 -1.55 -23.07 12.37
C VAL A 405 -2.57 -22.14 13.02
N MET A 406 -3.84 -22.55 13.12
CA MET A 406 -4.89 -21.72 13.71
C MET A 406 -4.62 -21.39 15.20
N LYS A 407 -4.04 -22.34 15.95
CA LYS A 407 -3.68 -22.15 17.37
C LYS A 407 -2.69 -21.02 17.62
N ILE A 408 -1.83 -20.65 16.66
CA ILE A 408 -0.85 -19.57 16.88
C ILE A 408 -1.52 -18.20 17.03
N PHE A 409 -2.73 -18.04 16.52
CA PHE A 409 -3.48 -16.79 16.64
C PHE A 409 -4.09 -16.58 18.03
N SER A 410 -4.09 -17.60 18.90
CA SER A 410 -4.66 -17.52 20.25
C SER A 410 -3.75 -18.07 21.36
N SER A 411 -2.62 -18.70 21.00
CA SER A 411 -1.68 -19.31 21.96
C SER A 411 -0.26 -19.43 21.39
N THR A 412 0.71 -19.77 22.24
CA THR A 412 2.09 -20.11 21.85
C THR A 412 2.33 -21.62 21.74
N GLU A 413 1.31 -22.46 22.01
CA GLU A 413 1.46 -23.91 22.21
C GLU A 413 2.09 -24.59 20.99
N SER A 414 1.58 -24.31 19.79
CA SER A 414 2.07 -24.89 18.53
C SER A 414 3.48 -24.42 18.14
N LEU A 415 4.05 -23.43 18.85
CA LEU A 415 5.43 -23.00 18.66
C LEU A 415 6.41 -23.73 19.59
N GLY A 416 5.92 -24.44 20.62
CA GLY A 416 6.75 -25.17 21.59
C GLY A 416 7.45 -24.28 22.62
N VAL A 417 6.94 -23.06 22.86
CA VAL A 417 7.51 -22.07 23.79
C VAL A 417 6.45 -21.48 24.71
N SER A 418 6.85 -21.02 25.89
CA SER A 418 5.95 -20.35 26.83
C SER A 418 5.77 -18.87 26.48
N PRO A 419 4.64 -18.25 26.87
CA PRO A 419 4.44 -16.82 26.70
C PRO A 419 5.54 -15.95 27.32
N GLU A 420 6.11 -16.38 28.44
CA GLU A 420 7.18 -15.67 29.16
C GLU A 420 8.50 -15.72 28.40
N GLN A 421 8.80 -16.86 27.75
CA GLN A 421 10.03 -17.03 26.97
C GLN A 421 10.13 -15.99 25.85
N ILE A 422 9.03 -15.78 25.14
CA ILE A 422 8.95 -14.89 23.96
C ILE A 422 8.27 -13.55 24.24
N ARG A 423 7.86 -13.31 25.49
CA ARG A 423 7.16 -12.09 25.96
C ARG A 423 5.90 -11.77 25.15
N CYS A 424 5.16 -12.80 24.74
CA CYS A 424 3.99 -12.69 23.87
C CYS A 424 3.04 -13.86 24.14
N LYS A 425 1.72 -13.60 24.29
CA LYS A 425 0.75 -14.66 24.60
C LYS A 425 0.21 -15.40 23.38
N THR A 426 0.40 -14.82 22.19
CA THR A 426 0.07 -15.44 20.91
C THR A 426 1.34 -15.83 20.16
N GLY A 427 1.23 -16.78 19.24
CA GLY A 427 2.29 -17.17 18.32
C GLY A 427 2.31 -16.35 17.02
N SER A 428 1.74 -15.14 16.98
CA SER A 428 1.58 -14.37 15.74
C SER A 428 2.75 -13.43 15.38
N LEU A 429 3.85 -13.42 16.16
CA LEU A 429 5.05 -12.61 15.86
C LEU A 429 5.56 -12.83 14.43
N GLY A 430 5.83 -11.74 13.71
CA GLY A 430 6.31 -11.81 12.32
C GLY A 430 5.29 -12.27 11.26
N ILE A 431 4.05 -12.62 11.65
CA ILE A 431 2.95 -12.87 10.71
C ILE A 431 2.43 -11.52 10.19
N PRO A 432 2.22 -11.33 8.88
CA PRO A 432 1.68 -10.08 8.34
C PRO A 432 0.35 -9.73 9.00
N GLU A 433 0.16 -8.43 9.27
CA GLU A 433 -0.94 -7.85 10.04
C GLU A 433 -1.00 -8.27 11.51
N PHE A 434 -1.04 -9.58 11.77
CA PHE A 434 -1.26 -10.18 13.08
C PHE A 434 -0.07 -10.10 14.05
N GLY A 435 1.12 -9.78 13.57
CA GLY A 435 2.33 -9.64 14.41
C GLY A 435 2.47 -8.30 15.11
N THR A 436 1.69 -7.28 14.72
CA THR A 436 1.77 -5.96 15.34
C THR A 436 1.32 -6.00 16.80
N ARG A 437 1.85 -5.12 17.65
CA ARG A 437 1.44 -5.05 19.07
C ARG A 437 -0.06 -4.81 19.23
N PHE A 438 -0.63 -3.97 18.38
CA PHE A 438 -2.05 -3.65 18.38
C PHE A 438 -2.91 -4.88 18.06
N VAL A 439 -2.60 -5.59 16.98
CA VAL A 439 -3.40 -6.77 16.58
C VAL A 439 -3.17 -7.95 17.54
N ARG A 440 -1.97 -8.10 18.11
CA ARG A 440 -1.73 -9.09 19.17
C ARG A 440 -2.64 -8.88 20.38
N GLN A 441 -2.83 -7.64 20.82
CA GLN A 441 -3.79 -7.37 21.90
C GLN A 441 -5.21 -7.77 21.50
N MET A 442 -5.64 -7.44 20.28
CA MET A 442 -6.95 -7.86 19.77
C MET A 442 -7.10 -9.38 19.74
N LEU A 443 -6.06 -10.11 19.33
CA LEU A 443 -6.04 -11.58 19.35
C LEU A 443 -6.13 -12.15 20.76
N GLU A 444 -5.48 -11.51 21.75
CA GLU A 444 -5.58 -11.90 23.16
C GLU A 444 -7.00 -11.71 23.71
N ASP A 445 -7.67 -10.63 23.29
CA ASP A 445 -9.01 -10.27 23.73
C ASP A 445 -10.08 -11.17 23.08
N THR A 446 -9.88 -11.55 21.81
CA THR A 446 -10.88 -12.25 20.99
C THR A 446 -10.66 -13.77 20.88
N LYS A 447 -9.42 -14.24 20.96
CA LYS A 447 -9.00 -15.65 20.84
C LYS A 447 -9.69 -16.39 19.69
N PRO A 448 -9.45 -15.96 18.44
CA PRO A 448 -10.11 -16.55 17.27
C PRO A 448 -9.79 -18.05 17.14
N THR A 449 -10.78 -18.80 16.68
CA THR A 449 -10.73 -20.25 16.45
C THR A 449 -11.06 -20.65 15.02
N THR A 450 -11.60 -19.71 14.23
CA THR A 450 -12.01 -19.92 12.83
C THR A 450 -11.31 -18.93 11.89
N PHE A 451 -11.27 -19.27 10.60
CA PHE A 451 -10.79 -18.40 9.54
C PHE A 451 -11.69 -17.16 9.40
N ALA A 452 -13.02 -17.31 9.50
CA ALA A 452 -13.94 -16.17 9.47
C ALA A 452 -13.63 -15.14 10.58
N GLU A 453 -13.33 -15.58 11.80
CA GLU A 453 -12.95 -14.69 12.90
C GLU A 453 -11.62 -13.97 12.61
N LEU A 454 -10.65 -14.62 11.96
CA LEU A 454 -9.43 -13.94 11.50
C LEU A 454 -9.73 -12.87 10.45
N VAL A 455 -10.67 -13.11 9.54
CA VAL A 455 -11.13 -12.11 8.57
C VAL A 455 -11.79 -10.93 9.28
N GLN A 456 -12.60 -11.18 10.30
CA GLN A 456 -13.20 -10.11 11.11
C GLN A 456 -12.12 -9.29 11.83
N ILE A 457 -11.16 -9.93 12.48
CA ILE A 457 -10.05 -9.26 13.17
C ILE A 457 -9.18 -8.48 12.18
N SER A 458 -8.95 -9.01 10.98
CA SER A 458 -8.26 -8.31 9.90
C SER A 458 -9.00 -7.03 9.52
N GLY A 459 -10.33 -7.07 9.39
CA GLY A 459 -11.14 -5.87 9.16
C GLY A 459 -11.09 -4.86 10.32
N LEU A 460 -11.26 -5.34 11.55
CA LEU A 460 -11.31 -4.52 12.77
C LEU A 460 -9.98 -3.84 13.11
N SER A 461 -8.87 -4.46 12.73
CA SER A 461 -7.52 -3.94 12.98
C SER A 461 -7.10 -2.82 12.02
N HIS A 462 -7.89 -2.60 10.96
CA HIS A 462 -7.56 -1.67 9.88
C HIS A 462 -8.54 -0.50 9.82
N GLY A 463 -8.20 0.57 10.52
CA GLY A 463 -8.92 1.84 10.47
C GLY A 463 -8.99 2.52 11.83
N THR A 464 -8.88 3.84 11.84
CA THR A 464 -9.09 4.63 13.06
C THR A 464 -10.54 4.52 13.50
N ASP A 465 -10.75 4.37 14.81
CA ASP A 465 -12.07 4.27 15.47
C ASP A 465 -12.93 3.07 15.03
N VAL A 466 -12.30 2.01 14.51
CA VAL A 466 -12.97 0.72 14.22
C VAL A 466 -12.99 -0.17 15.46
N TRP A 467 -11.82 -0.44 16.06
CA TRP A 467 -11.70 -1.23 17.28
C TRP A 467 -11.75 -0.38 18.56
N LEU A 468 -10.71 0.42 18.79
CA LEU A 468 -10.54 1.22 20.01
C LEU A 468 -11.68 2.24 20.15
N GLY A 469 -12.34 2.25 21.31
CA GLY A 469 -13.46 3.16 21.59
C GLY A 469 -14.76 2.85 20.82
N ASN A 470 -14.79 1.74 20.08
CA ASN A 470 -15.92 1.30 19.27
C ASN A 470 -16.19 -0.19 19.49
N ALA A 471 -15.82 -1.07 18.56
CA ALA A 471 -16.08 -2.52 18.65
C ALA A 471 -15.61 -3.15 19.98
N GLN A 472 -14.42 -2.76 20.46
CA GLN A 472 -13.89 -3.24 21.72
C GLN A 472 -14.85 -3.00 22.89
N VAL A 473 -15.38 -1.78 22.99
CA VAL A 473 -16.28 -1.35 24.07
C VAL A 473 -17.63 -2.06 23.96
N LEU A 474 -18.11 -2.31 22.74
CA LEU A 474 -19.36 -3.03 22.51
C LEU A 474 -19.26 -4.49 23.00
N ILE A 475 -18.13 -5.14 22.73
CA ILE A 475 -17.83 -6.50 23.17
C ILE A 475 -17.63 -6.54 24.70
N GLU A 476 -16.82 -5.64 25.26
CA GLU A 476 -16.55 -5.57 26.71
C GLU A 476 -17.82 -5.31 27.52
N ASN A 477 -18.74 -4.48 27.02
CA ASN A 477 -20.02 -4.20 27.67
C ASN A 477 -21.06 -5.31 27.47
N GLY A 478 -20.75 -6.37 26.71
CA GLY A 478 -21.69 -7.44 26.36
C GLY A 478 -22.88 -6.95 25.52
N THR A 479 -22.73 -5.84 24.79
CA THR A 479 -23.78 -5.28 23.92
C THR A 479 -23.97 -6.12 22.66
N CYS A 480 -22.89 -6.70 22.14
CA CYS A 480 -22.89 -7.66 21.05
C CYS A 480 -21.69 -8.62 21.16
N VAL A 481 -21.69 -9.73 20.43
CA VAL A 481 -20.53 -10.64 20.34
C VAL A 481 -19.68 -10.31 19.13
N LEU A 482 -18.44 -10.82 19.07
CA LEU A 482 -17.50 -10.56 17.96
C LEU A 482 -18.14 -10.77 16.58
N ARG A 483 -18.94 -11.82 16.43
CA ARG A 483 -19.61 -12.15 15.16
C ARG A 483 -20.57 -11.05 14.68
N ASP A 484 -21.16 -10.28 15.59
CA ASP A 484 -22.17 -9.28 15.30
C ASP A 484 -21.57 -7.88 15.06
N VAL A 485 -20.25 -7.71 15.27
CA VAL A 485 -19.58 -6.42 15.12
C VAL A 485 -19.32 -6.11 13.64
N ILE A 486 -19.49 -4.85 13.26
CA ILE A 486 -19.12 -4.33 11.94
C ILE A 486 -17.59 -4.46 11.75
N SER A 487 -17.18 -5.48 10.99
CA SER A 487 -15.76 -5.79 10.78
C SER A 487 -15.27 -5.37 9.40
N CYS A 488 -16.15 -5.51 8.41
CA CYS A 488 -15.91 -5.15 7.02
C CYS A 488 -17.06 -4.28 6.53
N ARG A 489 -16.82 -3.49 5.48
CA ARG A 489 -17.88 -2.64 4.90
C ARG A 489 -19.03 -3.47 4.32
N ASP A 490 -18.73 -4.65 3.78
CA ASP A 490 -19.71 -5.56 3.21
C ASP A 490 -20.78 -5.93 4.24
N ASP A 491 -20.39 -6.11 5.51
CA ASP A 491 -21.29 -6.40 6.64
C ASP A 491 -22.37 -5.31 6.74
N ILE A 492 -21.99 -4.02 6.58
CA ILE A 492 -22.95 -2.91 6.59
C ILE A 492 -24.02 -3.07 5.53
N MET A 493 -23.62 -3.37 4.29
CA MET A 493 -24.58 -3.49 3.21
C MET A 493 -25.50 -4.69 3.41
N ILE A 494 -24.94 -5.84 3.81
CA ILE A 494 -25.68 -7.08 4.04
C ILE A 494 -26.67 -6.93 5.20
N ASP A 495 -26.21 -6.44 6.34
CA ASP A 495 -27.03 -6.29 7.55
C ASP A 495 -28.20 -5.34 7.32
N LEU A 496 -27.97 -4.21 6.64
CA LEU A 496 -29.04 -3.26 6.32
C LEU A 496 -30.05 -3.83 5.32
N MET A 497 -29.58 -4.59 4.33
CA MET A 497 -30.49 -5.29 3.40
C MET A 497 -31.32 -6.36 4.13
N HIS A 498 -30.74 -7.10 5.07
CA HIS A 498 -31.47 -8.06 5.89
C HIS A 498 -32.49 -7.39 6.82
N GLN A 499 -32.21 -6.16 7.27
CA GLN A 499 -33.13 -5.36 8.08
C GLN A 499 -34.22 -4.65 7.24
N GLY A 500 -34.19 -4.77 5.91
CA GLY A 500 -35.26 -4.31 5.03
C GLY A 500 -34.97 -3.01 4.28
N LEU A 501 -33.78 -2.42 4.43
CA LEU A 501 -33.41 -1.23 3.67
C LEU A 501 -33.23 -1.54 2.18
N GLU A 502 -33.57 -0.57 1.34
CA GLU A 502 -33.37 -0.68 -0.11
C GLU A 502 -31.87 -0.90 -0.44
N PRO A 503 -31.52 -1.88 -1.31
CA PRO A 503 -30.11 -2.24 -1.54
C PRO A 503 -29.23 -1.08 -2.00
N SER A 504 -29.79 -0.15 -2.78
CA SER A 504 -29.06 1.04 -3.24
C SER A 504 -28.76 2.03 -2.11
N HIS A 505 -29.60 2.11 -1.08
CA HIS A 505 -29.37 2.93 0.11
C HIS A 505 -28.35 2.26 1.02
N ALA A 506 -28.48 0.96 1.28
CA ALA A 506 -27.51 0.18 2.03
C ALA A 506 -26.08 0.32 1.44
N PHE A 507 -25.95 0.27 0.10
CA PHE A 507 -24.67 0.51 -0.58
C PHE A 507 -24.11 1.92 -0.35
N LYS A 508 -24.94 2.96 -0.44
CA LYS A 508 -24.50 4.36 -0.21
C LYS A 508 -24.07 4.58 1.23
N ILE A 509 -24.80 4.02 2.19
CA ILE A 509 -24.47 4.06 3.62
C ILE A 509 -23.11 3.39 3.86
N MET A 510 -22.94 2.16 3.36
CA MET A 510 -21.66 1.44 3.40
C MET A 510 -20.50 2.29 2.84
N GLU A 511 -20.65 2.85 1.64
CA GLU A 511 -19.60 3.64 0.99
C GLU A 511 -19.31 4.96 1.71
N SER A 512 -20.27 5.53 2.42
CA SER A 512 -20.08 6.72 3.26
C SER A 512 -19.30 6.39 4.54
N VAL A 513 -19.75 5.40 5.28
CA VAL A 513 -19.16 4.98 6.57
C VAL A 513 -17.72 4.52 6.38
N ARG A 514 -17.45 3.68 5.36
CA ARG A 514 -16.08 3.20 5.09
C ARG A 514 -15.09 4.30 4.70
N LYS A 515 -15.58 5.49 4.31
CA LYS A 515 -14.77 6.68 3.98
C LYS A 515 -14.70 7.67 5.15
N GLY A 516 -15.25 7.33 6.32
CA GLY A 516 -15.27 8.21 7.48
C GLY A 516 -16.17 9.42 7.34
N LYS A 517 -17.12 9.38 6.39
CA LYS A 517 -18.08 10.47 6.16
C LYS A 517 -19.30 10.40 7.09
N GLY A 518 -19.44 9.33 7.86
CA GLY A 518 -20.54 9.12 8.79
C GLY A 518 -21.88 8.91 8.09
N LEU A 519 -22.96 9.24 8.80
CA LEU A 519 -24.35 9.12 8.37
C LEU A 519 -25.01 10.50 8.33
N ASN A 520 -25.91 10.73 7.37
CA ASN A 520 -26.76 11.92 7.35
C ASN A 520 -28.08 11.65 8.09
N ASP A 521 -28.87 12.71 8.33
CA ASP A 521 -30.10 12.62 9.11
C ASP A 521 -31.16 11.70 8.46
N ASP A 522 -31.24 11.70 7.12
CA ASP A 522 -32.17 10.85 6.36
C ASP A 522 -31.86 9.36 6.54
N TRP A 523 -30.58 8.97 6.45
CA TRP A 523 -30.15 7.58 6.66
C TRP A 523 -30.33 7.16 8.11
N ILE A 524 -30.10 8.05 9.07
CA ILE A 524 -30.36 7.75 10.49
C ILE A 524 -31.85 7.49 10.71
N ALA A 525 -32.74 8.27 10.09
CA ALA A 525 -34.18 8.07 10.18
C ALA A 525 -34.61 6.74 9.53
N GLU A 526 -34.14 6.46 8.32
CA GLU A 526 -34.43 5.21 7.59
C GLU A 526 -33.93 3.98 8.35
N MET A 527 -32.72 4.04 8.90
CA MET A 527 -32.16 2.96 9.71
C MET A 527 -33.00 2.71 10.97
N LYS A 528 -33.47 3.78 11.64
CA LYS A 528 -34.37 3.63 12.81
C LYS A 528 -35.75 3.09 12.43
N GLU A 529 -36.29 3.45 11.27
CA GLU A 529 -37.58 2.95 10.78
C GLU A 529 -37.53 1.44 10.49
N ASN A 530 -36.35 0.93 10.13
CA ASN A 530 -36.09 -0.50 9.89
C ASN A 530 -35.49 -1.22 11.12
N ASP A 531 -35.71 -0.69 12.33
CA ASP A 531 -35.30 -1.30 13.61
C ASP A 531 -33.79 -1.58 13.74
N VAL A 532 -32.93 -0.82 13.03
CA VAL A 532 -31.47 -0.92 13.20
C VAL A 532 -31.10 -0.51 14.64
N PRO A 533 -30.34 -1.33 15.39
CA PRO A 533 -29.99 -1.02 16.78
C PRO A 533 -29.24 0.30 16.93
N GLY A 534 -29.52 1.04 18.01
CA GLY A 534 -28.86 2.33 18.29
C GLY A 534 -27.33 2.24 18.38
N TRP A 535 -26.80 1.15 18.95
CA TRP A 535 -25.35 0.94 19.03
C TRP A 535 -24.70 0.79 17.65
N TYR A 536 -25.43 0.25 16.67
CA TYR A 536 -24.95 0.04 15.31
C TYR A 536 -24.81 1.37 14.58
N LEU A 537 -25.79 2.26 14.76
CA LEU A 537 -25.73 3.65 14.28
C LEU A 537 -24.52 4.40 14.87
N ASP A 538 -24.33 4.32 16.18
CA ASP A 538 -23.21 4.97 16.87
C ASP A 538 -21.86 4.43 16.40
N SER A 539 -21.78 3.13 16.09
CA SER A 539 -20.60 2.51 15.51
C SER A 539 -20.29 3.06 14.12
N CYS A 540 -21.29 3.14 13.23
CA CYS A 540 -21.16 3.70 11.89
C CYS A 540 -20.69 5.17 11.89
N LEU A 541 -21.06 5.96 12.89
CA LEU A 541 -20.64 7.37 13.01
C LEU A 541 -19.18 7.53 13.45
N LYS A 542 -18.59 6.52 14.10
CA LYS A 542 -17.20 6.55 14.60
C LYS A 542 -16.19 6.20 13.52
N ILE A 543 -16.45 5.12 12.77
CA ILE A 543 -15.53 4.53 11.79
C ILE A 543 -14.97 5.59 10.85
N LYS A 544 -13.63 5.67 10.73
CA LYS A 544 -12.94 6.59 9.79
C LYS A 544 -12.53 5.92 8.48
N TYR A 545 -12.29 4.63 8.52
CA TYR A 545 -11.89 3.82 7.38
C TYR A 545 -12.22 2.36 7.65
N MET A 546 -12.60 1.59 6.63
CA MET A 546 -12.88 0.16 6.79
C MET A 546 -12.63 -0.65 5.51
N PHE A 547 -12.13 -1.87 5.67
CA PHE A 547 -11.81 -2.78 4.57
C PHE A 547 -13.04 -3.41 3.91
N PRO A 548 -12.96 -3.75 2.60
CA PRO A 548 -13.81 -4.78 2.01
C PRO A 548 -13.44 -6.17 2.52
N LYS A 549 -14.43 -7.03 2.72
CA LYS A 549 -14.28 -8.43 3.18
C LYS A 549 -13.38 -9.24 2.24
N ALA A 550 -13.44 -8.96 0.94
CA ALA A 550 -12.54 -9.55 -0.05
C ALA A 550 -11.06 -9.28 0.21
N HIS A 551 -10.71 -8.05 0.61
CA HIS A 551 -9.34 -7.67 0.93
C HIS A 551 -8.87 -8.37 2.20
N ALA A 552 -9.68 -8.32 3.26
CA ALA A 552 -9.39 -9.00 4.52
C ALA A 552 -9.20 -10.51 4.30
N THR A 553 -10.07 -11.16 3.53
CA THR A 553 -9.97 -12.59 3.19
C THR A 553 -8.67 -12.93 2.46
N ALA A 554 -8.28 -12.13 1.46
CA ALA A 554 -7.03 -12.35 0.73
C ALA A 554 -5.80 -12.23 1.62
N TYR A 555 -5.78 -11.24 2.53
CA TYR A 555 -4.68 -10.99 3.44
C TYR A 555 -4.58 -12.08 4.51
N VAL A 556 -5.72 -12.53 5.05
CA VAL A 556 -5.76 -13.65 6.00
C VAL A 556 -5.30 -14.95 5.35
N LEU A 557 -5.74 -15.24 4.11
CA LEU A 557 -5.27 -16.42 3.38
C LEU A 557 -3.73 -16.43 3.24
N MET A 558 -3.16 -15.26 2.93
CA MET A 558 -1.73 -15.08 2.81
C MET A 558 -0.99 -15.23 4.16
N ALA A 559 -1.53 -14.61 5.21
CA ALA A 559 -1.04 -14.75 6.57
C ALA A 559 -1.06 -16.21 7.04
N PHE A 560 -2.13 -16.94 6.72
CA PHE A 560 -2.30 -18.35 7.08
C PHE A 560 -1.26 -19.24 6.36
N ARG A 561 -1.01 -19.00 5.06
CA ARG A 561 0.05 -19.70 4.32
C ARG A 561 1.44 -19.45 4.90
N ILE A 562 1.74 -18.21 5.31
CA ILE A 562 3.02 -17.88 5.95
C ILE A 562 3.11 -18.53 7.33
N ALA A 563 2.01 -18.52 8.09
CA ALA A 563 1.91 -19.15 9.40
C ALA A 563 2.13 -20.68 9.35
N TYR A 564 1.71 -21.35 8.28
CA TYR A 564 2.04 -22.76 8.03
C TYR A 564 3.55 -23.03 8.07
N PHE A 565 4.35 -22.20 7.40
CA PHE A 565 5.81 -22.32 7.47
C PHE A 565 6.36 -21.94 8.84
N LYS A 566 5.76 -20.99 9.55
CA LYS A 566 6.18 -20.66 10.91
C LYS A 566 6.04 -21.85 11.86
N VAL A 567 4.95 -22.60 11.76
CA VAL A 567 4.69 -23.77 12.61
C VAL A 567 5.56 -24.94 12.18
N HIS A 568 5.48 -25.32 10.90
CA HIS A 568 6.04 -26.60 10.42
C HIS A 568 7.47 -26.52 9.88
N TYR A 569 7.93 -25.34 9.46
CA TYR A 569 9.26 -25.10 8.87
C TYR A 569 9.93 -23.84 9.43
N PRO A 570 10.13 -23.76 10.76
CA PRO A 570 10.43 -22.51 11.46
C PRO A 570 11.68 -21.80 10.94
N ILE A 571 12.77 -22.53 10.68
CA ILE A 571 14.01 -21.94 10.18
C ILE A 571 13.83 -21.26 8.81
N LEU A 572 12.97 -21.79 7.95
CA LEU A 572 12.65 -21.19 6.64
C LEU A 572 11.79 -19.93 6.79
N PHE A 573 10.83 -19.95 7.73
CA PHE A 573 10.06 -18.77 8.09
C PHE A 573 10.96 -17.64 8.57
N TYR A 574 11.85 -17.90 9.53
CA TYR A 574 12.74 -16.88 10.07
C TYR A 574 13.74 -16.38 9.02
N ALA A 575 14.35 -17.28 8.23
CA ALA A 575 15.22 -16.88 7.12
C ALA A 575 14.51 -15.91 6.17
N THR A 576 13.26 -16.20 5.83
CA THR A 576 12.47 -15.37 4.93
C THR A 576 12.05 -14.05 5.57
N TYR A 577 11.58 -14.08 6.83
CA TYR A 577 11.22 -12.89 7.57
C TYR A 577 12.38 -11.89 7.64
N PHE A 578 13.57 -12.35 8.05
CA PHE A 578 14.75 -11.50 8.17
C PHE A 578 15.34 -11.08 6.81
N SER A 579 15.06 -11.80 5.73
CA SER A 579 15.55 -11.44 4.39
C SER A 579 14.66 -10.45 3.64
N VAL A 580 13.36 -10.45 3.94
CA VAL A 580 12.36 -9.72 3.12
C VAL A 580 11.70 -8.59 3.89
N ARG A 581 11.37 -8.77 5.17
CA ARG A 581 10.57 -7.80 5.94
C ARG A 581 11.37 -6.94 6.91
N ALA A 582 12.47 -7.48 7.44
CA ALA A 582 13.26 -6.81 8.47
C ALA A 582 14.38 -5.97 7.83
N ASP A 583 14.56 -4.74 8.33
CA ASP A 583 15.58 -3.80 7.84
C ASP A 583 16.60 -3.40 8.91
N ASP A 584 16.23 -3.44 10.19
CA ASP A 584 17.05 -2.96 11.30
C ASP A 584 17.53 -4.12 12.19
N PHE A 585 18.83 -4.38 12.17
CA PHE A 585 19.45 -5.51 12.85
C PHE A 585 20.52 -5.09 13.86
N ASP A 586 20.68 -5.91 14.89
CA ASP A 586 21.84 -5.92 15.77
C ASP A 586 22.39 -7.36 15.80
N VAL A 587 23.17 -7.70 14.76
CA VAL A 587 23.68 -9.07 14.53
C VAL A 587 24.48 -9.59 15.72
N ASP A 588 25.21 -8.70 16.41
CA ASP A 588 26.01 -9.08 17.58
C ASP A 588 25.11 -9.51 18.76
N VAL A 589 24.06 -8.74 19.03
CA VAL A 589 23.06 -9.08 20.04
C VAL A 589 22.33 -10.37 19.66
N MET A 590 21.89 -10.49 18.40
CA MET A 590 21.16 -11.66 17.91
C MET A 590 21.99 -12.95 18.02
N LYS A 591 23.28 -12.91 17.65
CA LYS A 591 24.22 -14.03 17.76
C LYS A 591 24.47 -14.46 19.21
N ARG A 592 24.48 -13.53 20.16
CA ARG A 592 24.66 -13.84 21.59
C ARG A 592 23.44 -14.55 22.21
N GLY A 593 22.32 -14.65 21.49
CA GLY A 593 21.15 -15.43 21.88
C GLY A 593 20.20 -14.70 22.83
N SER A 594 19.25 -15.45 23.36
CA SER A 594 18.04 -14.91 24.02
C SER A 594 18.31 -13.90 25.12
N ASP A 595 19.30 -14.13 26.01
CA ASP A 595 19.55 -13.24 27.13
C ASP A 595 20.06 -11.86 26.69
N ALA A 596 20.93 -11.83 25.67
CA ALA A 596 21.40 -10.58 25.10
C ALA A 596 20.27 -9.84 24.38
N ILE A 597 19.43 -10.57 23.65
CA ILE A 597 18.26 -10.01 22.95
C ILE A 597 17.29 -9.39 23.98
N ARG A 598 16.92 -10.11 25.04
CA ARG A 598 16.05 -9.59 26.12
C ARG A 598 16.62 -8.33 26.75
N ALA A 599 17.91 -8.32 27.09
CA ALA A 599 18.55 -7.14 27.68
C ALA A 599 18.50 -5.92 26.76
N LYS A 600 18.67 -6.12 25.44
CA LYS A 600 18.58 -5.04 24.46
C LYS A 600 17.15 -4.54 24.28
N MET A 601 16.17 -5.45 24.26
CA MET A 601 14.76 -5.09 24.24
C MET A 601 14.38 -4.23 25.46
N ASP A 602 14.81 -4.63 26.66
CA ASP A 602 14.55 -3.87 27.89
C ASP A 602 15.18 -2.47 27.86
N GLU A 603 16.36 -2.32 27.26
CA GLU A 603 17.00 -1.00 27.06
C GLU A 603 16.14 -0.08 26.21
N ILE A 604 15.60 -0.60 25.10
CA ILE A 604 14.78 0.18 24.16
C ILE A 604 13.43 0.52 24.80
N GLU A 605 12.80 -0.45 25.46
CA GLU A 605 11.48 -0.27 26.08
C GLU A 605 11.50 0.72 27.25
N LYS A 606 12.59 0.77 28.02
CA LYS A 606 12.79 1.78 29.08
C LYS A 606 12.76 3.21 28.56
N LYS A 607 13.10 3.44 27.29
CA LYS A 607 13.00 4.76 26.65
C LYS A 607 11.56 5.14 26.30
N GLY A 608 10.64 4.17 26.21
CA GLY A 608 9.23 4.41 25.91
C GLY A 608 9.02 5.27 24.67
N ASN A 609 8.42 6.45 24.85
CA ASN A 609 8.16 7.39 23.77
C ASN A 609 9.42 8.10 23.24
N ASP A 610 10.50 8.15 24.02
CA ASP A 610 11.78 8.76 23.65
C ASP A 610 12.64 7.84 22.76
N ALA A 611 12.23 6.57 22.57
CA ALA A 611 12.91 5.66 21.64
C ALA A 611 12.85 6.19 20.20
N MET A 612 14.00 6.20 19.53
CA MET A 612 14.12 6.66 18.15
C MET A 612 13.36 5.72 17.20
N PRO A 613 12.88 6.20 16.03
CA PRO A 613 12.17 5.35 15.08
C PRO A 613 12.92 4.07 14.71
N LYS A 614 14.24 4.18 14.50
CA LYS A 614 15.12 3.03 14.21
C LYS A 614 15.19 2.01 15.36
N GLU A 615 15.13 2.48 16.61
CA GLU A 615 15.12 1.59 17.77
C GLU A 615 13.77 0.86 17.90
N LYS A 616 12.66 1.52 17.58
CA LYS A 616 11.33 0.89 17.53
C LYS A 616 11.24 -0.17 16.42
N SER A 617 11.83 0.10 15.26
CA SER A 617 11.97 -0.89 14.18
C SER A 617 12.83 -2.08 14.62
N LEU A 618 14.01 -1.82 15.21
CA LEU A 618 14.89 -2.87 15.74
C LEU A 618 14.18 -3.73 16.79
N LEU A 619 13.41 -3.12 17.70
CA LEU A 619 12.64 -3.84 18.73
C LEU A 619 11.69 -4.87 18.10
N THR A 620 11.03 -4.51 16.99
CA THR A 620 10.13 -5.44 16.27
C THR A 620 10.90 -6.64 15.70
N VAL A 621 12.10 -6.41 15.16
CA VAL A 621 12.97 -7.49 14.65
C VAL A 621 13.49 -8.37 15.79
N LEU A 622 13.85 -7.76 16.92
CA LEU A 622 14.33 -8.47 18.11
C LEU A 622 13.26 -9.34 18.78
N GLU A 623 11.98 -8.94 18.74
CA GLU A 623 10.87 -9.79 19.22
C GLU A 623 10.82 -11.12 18.45
N VAL A 624 10.98 -11.09 17.12
CA VAL A 624 11.01 -12.30 16.28
C VAL A 624 12.32 -13.07 16.45
N ALA A 625 13.45 -12.37 16.62
CA ALA A 625 14.74 -13.01 16.88
C ALA A 625 14.76 -13.75 18.23
N LEU A 626 14.14 -13.17 19.27
CA LEU A 626 13.98 -13.83 20.57
C LEU A 626 13.15 -15.11 20.43
N GLU A 627 12.01 -15.04 19.72
CA GLU A 627 11.17 -16.21 19.46
C GLU A 627 11.96 -17.31 18.72
N MET A 628 12.72 -16.95 17.69
CA MET A 628 13.58 -17.89 16.98
C MET A 628 14.57 -18.59 17.93
N CYS A 629 15.24 -17.83 18.81
CA CYS A 629 16.20 -18.39 19.76
C CYS A 629 15.55 -19.29 20.81
N GLU A 630 14.38 -18.93 21.33
CA GLU A 630 13.64 -19.74 22.30
C GLU A 630 13.07 -21.04 21.71
N ARG A 631 12.92 -21.09 20.39
CA ARG A 631 12.56 -22.31 19.65
C ARG A 631 13.77 -23.21 19.34
N GLY A 632 14.94 -22.90 19.89
CA GLY A 632 16.16 -23.71 19.76
C GLY A 632 17.00 -23.42 18.50
N LEU A 633 16.66 -22.38 17.74
CA LEU A 633 17.42 -21.94 16.56
C LEU A 633 18.43 -20.84 16.94
N SER A 634 19.40 -20.52 16.09
CA SER A 634 20.37 -19.46 16.42
C SER A 634 20.92 -18.70 15.22
N PHE A 635 21.64 -17.60 15.49
CA PHE A 635 22.32 -16.81 14.47
C PHE A 635 23.81 -17.07 14.50
N GLN A 636 24.41 -17.15 13.31
CA GLN A 636 25.86 -17.16 13.15
C GLN A 636 26.41 -15.73 13.02
N SER A 637 27.73 -15.62 12.94
CA SER A 637 28.39 -14.38 12.52
C SER A 637 28.21 -14.19 11.02
N VAL A 638 28.40 -12.96 10.54
CA VAL A 638 28.65 -12.75 9.12
C VAL A 638 29.86 -13.59 8.70
N ASP A 639 29.79 -14.23 7.54
CA ASP A 639 30.85 -15.03 6.97
C ASP A 639 31.26 -14.44 5.63
N LEU A 640 32.55 -14.12 5.48
CA LEU A 640 33.07 -13.44 4.29
C LEU A 640 32.83 -14.23 2.99
N TYR A 641 32.87 -15.56 3.04
CA TYR A 641 32.77 -16.43 1.87
C TYR A 641 31.38 -17.04 1.70
N ARG A 642 30.55 -17.02 2.75
CA ARG A 642 29.26 -17.69 2.73
C ARG A 642 28.08 -16.73 2.82
N SER A 643 28.19 -15.61 3.55
CA SER A 643 27.08 -14.65 3.67
C SER A 643 26.64 -14.15 2.29
N ASP A 644 25.34 -14.01 2.11
CA ASP A 644 24.77 -13.36 0.93
C ASP A 644 24.88 -11.83 1.05
N ALA A 645 24.62 -11.12 -0.05
CA ALA A 645 24.51 -9.67 -0.02
C ALA A 645 23.30 -9.20 0.81
N THR A 646 22.16 -9.90 0.69
CA THR A 646 20.87 -9.41 1.20
C THR A 646 20.02 -10.44 1.93
N ARG A 647 20.33 -11.73 1.80
CA ARG A 647 19.50 -12.82 2.33
C ARG A 647 20.15 -13.53 3.51
N PHE A 648 19.36 -13.82 4.54
CA PHE A 648 19.74 -14.76 5.58
C PHE A 648 19.73 -16.17 4.99
N LEU A 649 20.85 -16.87 5.11
CA LEU A 649 21.01 -18.23 4.59
C LEU A 649 20.79 -19.25 5.70
N VAL A 650 20.11 -20.35 5.36
CA VAL A 650 19.85 -21.45 6.28
C VAL A 650 21.02 -22.43 6.29
N GLU A 651 21.55 -22.72 7.46
CA GLU A 651 22.50 -23.81 7.69
C GLU A 651 22.09 -24.62 8.93
N GLY A 652 21.50 -25.80 8.71
CA GLY A 652 20.93 -26.60 9.80
C GLY A 652 19.92 -25.77 10.61
N ASP A 653 20.14 -25.67 11.91
CA ASP A 653 19.30 -24.92 12.85
C ASP A 653 19.77 -23.46 13.05
N THR A 654 20.57 -22.94 12.11
CA THR A 654 21.19 -21.62 12.24
C THR A 654 20.99 -20.75 11.00
N LEU A 655 21.01 -19.44 11.20
CA LEU A 655 20.98 -18.45 10.10
C LEU A 655 22.31 -17.70 9.99
N ILE A 656 22.85 -17.65 8.76
CA ILE A 656 24.01 -16.82 8.43
C ILE A 656 23.49 -15.45 7.97
N PRO A 657 23.82 -14.36 8.68
CA PRO A 657 23.36 -13.02 8.34
C PRO A 657 24.03 -12.50 7.04
N PRO A 658 23.31 -11.71 6.22
CA PRO A 658 23.87 -11.08 5.03
C PRO A 658 24.73 -9.86 5.36
N PHE A 659 25.50 -9.39 4.38
CA PHE A 659 26.34 -8.20 4.55
C PHE A 659 25.54 -6.91 4.79
N ASN A 660 24.33 -6.76 4.23
CA ASN A 660 23.49 -5.58 4.46
C ASN A 660 22.86 -5.53 5.87
N ALA A 661 22.94 -6.60 6.65
CA ALA A 661 22.55 -6.59 8.06
C ALA A 661 23.61 -5.92 8.95
N ILE A 662 24.80 -5.64 8.41
CA ILE A 662 25.86 -4.93 9.13
C ILE A 662 25.51 -3.44 9.24
N PRO A 663 25.56 -2.86 10.46
CA PRO A 663 25.34 -1.43 10.65
C PRO A 663 26.24 -0.57 9.74
N GLY A 664 25.60 0.26 8.90
CA GLY A 664 26.30 1.16 7.97
C GLY A 664 26.63 0.55 6.60
N VAL A 665 26.31 -0.71 6.35
CA VAL A 665 26.46 -1.35 5.04
C VAL A 665 25.13 -1.33 4.30
N GLY A 666 24.97 -0.42 3.34
CA GLY A 666 23.80 -0.41 2.45
C GLY A 666 23.83 -1.55 1.43
N THR A 667 22.66 -1.84 0.83
CA THR A 667 22.47 -2.93 -0.15
C THR A 667 23.49 -2.93 -1.30
N ASN A 668 23.86 -1.76 -1.83
CA ASN A 668 24.85 -1.67 -2.91
C ASN A 668 26.26 -2.03 -2.45
N ALA A 669 26.64 -1.62 -1.23
CA ALA A 669 27.93 -1.99 -0.65
C ALA A 669 27.97 -3.50 -0.35
N ALA A 670 26.88 -4.06 0.19
CA ALA A 670 26.74 -5.49 0.41
C ALA A 670 26.90 -6.31 -0.87
N LYS A 671 26.25 -5.89 -1.97
CA LYS A 671 26.41 -6.50 -3.30
C LYS A 671 27.85 -6.38 -3.81
N ALA A 672 28.52 -5.25 -3.58
CA ALA A 672 29.91 -5.07 -3.96
C ALA A 672 30.85 -6.02 -3.19
N ILE A 673 30.65 -6.19 -1.87
CA ILE A 673 31.38 -7.15 -1.04
C ILE A 673 31.18 -8.56 -1.58
N ALA A 674 29.93 -9.00 -1.74
CA ALA A 674 29.60 -10.33 -2.23
C ALA A 674 30.12 -10.62 -3.64
N LYS A 675 30.19 -9.60 -4.51
CA LYS A 675 30.78 -9.72 -5.85
C LYS A 675 32.30 -9.78 -5.80
N SER A 676 32.94 -8.98 -4.94
CA SER A 676 34.40 -8.89 -4.91
C SER A 676 35.11 -10.19 -4.52
N ARG A 677 34.42 -11.11 -3.83
CA ARG A 677 34.95 -12.46 -3.54
C ARG A 677 34.93 -13.41 -4.76
N GLU A 678 34.16 -13.11 -5.80
CA GLU A 678 34.16 -13.91 -7.04
C GLU A 678 35.49 -13.79 -7.79
N ASP A 679 36.21 -12.68 -7.59
CA ASP A 679 37.53 -12.42 -8.19
C ASP A 679 38.67 -13.20 -7.49
N GLY A 680 38.36 -14.13 -6.58
CA GLY A 680 39.30 -14.95 -5.82
C GLY A 680 39.36 -14.62 -4.32
N GLU A 681 40.06 -15.43 -3.54
CA GLU A 681 40.18 -15.22 -2.08
C GLU A 681 40.82 -13.88 -1.73
N PHE A 682 40.46 -13.34 -0.56
CA PHE A 682 41.08 -12.12 -0.05
C PHE A 682 42.40 -12.46 0.64
N LEU A 683 43.48 -11.82 0.18
CA LEU A 683 44.84 -12.12 0.66
C LEU A 683 45.17 -11.41 1.98
N SER A 684 44.53 -10.26 2.24
CA SER A 684 44.73 -9.45 3.44
C SER A 684 43.52 -8.56 3.72
N LYS A 685 43.46 -7.96 4.92
CA LYS A 685 42.43 -6.98 5.27
C LYS A 685 42.48 -5.75 4.36
N GLU A 686 43.68 -5.31 3.99
CA GLU A 686 43.88 -4.23 3.00
C GLU A 686 43.34 -4.60 1.61
N ASP A 687 43.55 -5.86 1.18
CA ASP A 687 43.02 -6.34 -0.10
C ASP A 687 41.50 -6.36 -0.12
N LEU A 688 40.88 -6.87 0.95
CA LEU A 688 39.43 -6.81 1.16
C LEU A 688 38.92 -5.37 1.13
N GLN A 689 39.56 -4.47 1.87
CA GLN A 689 39.15 -3.06 1.94
C GLN A 689 39.17 -2.40 0.56
N ARG A 690 40.23 -2.64 -0.22
CA ARG A 690 40.42 -2.09 -1.55
C ARG A 690 39.44 -2.68 -2.57
N ARG A 691 39.32 -4.01 -2.63
CA ARG A 691 38.48 -4.72 -3.61
C ARG A 691 36.99 -4.53 -3.34
N ALA A 692 36.57 -4.66 -2.08
CA ALA A 692 35.18 -4.51 -1.68
C ALA A 692 34.76 -3.04 -1.45
N LYS A 693 35.71 -2.09 -1.50
CA LYS A 693 35.51 -0.64 -1.28
C LYS A 693 34.78 -0.33 0.04
N ILE A 694 35.10 -1.09 1.09
CA ILE A 694 34.49 -0.93 2.41
C ILE A 694 35.22 0.13 3.25
N SER A 695 34.49 0.83 4.12
CA SER A 695 35.09 1.79 5.04
C SER A 695 35.90 1.09 6.13
N LYS A 696 36.81 1.83 6.77
CA LYS A 696 37.58 1.31 7.91
C LYS A 696 36.66 0.82 9.04
N THR A 697 35.57 1.53 9.30
CA THR A 697 34.58 1.16 10.33
C THR A 697 33.92 -0.20 10.03
N ILE A 698 33.59 -0.48 8.76
CA ILE A 698 33.02 -1.77 8.36
C ILE A 698 34.07 -2.89 8.50
N LEU A 699 35.31 -2.62 8.14
CA LEU A 699 36.42 -3.57 8.30
C LEU A 699 36.65 -3.92 9.79
N GLU A 700 36.68 -2.91 10.66
CA GLU A 700 36.78 -3.07 12.13
C GLU A 700 35.59 -3.87 12.69
N TYR A 701 34.38 -3.65 12.18
CA TYR A 701 33.20 -4.42 12.56
C TYR A 701 33.33 -5.91 12.18
N LEU A 702 33.75 -6.20 10.95
CA LEU A 702 33.97 -7.57 10.47
C LEU A 702 35.06 -8.28 11.29
N ASP A 703 36.15 -7.57 11.62
CA ASP A 703 37.23 -8.08 12.47
C ASP A 703 36.74 -8.37 13.89
N GLY A 704 35.96 -7.45 14.47
CA GLY A 704 35.35 -7.60 15.80
C GLY A 704 34.36 -8.76 15.89
N GLN A 705 33.68 -9.11 14.80
CA GLN A 705 32.82 -10.30 14.71
C GLN A 705 33.60 -11.60 14.52
N GLY A 706 34.92 -11.53 14.33
CA GLY A 706 35.80 -12.69 14.10
C GLY A 706 35.84 -13.16 12.65
N CYS A 707 35.24 -12.41 11.70
CA CYS A 707 35.14 -12.80 10.29
C CYS A 707 36.49 -12.79 9.58
N LEU A 708 37.45 -11.99 10.08
CA LEU A 708 38.77 -11.79 9.48
C LEU A 708 39.87 -12.52 10.26
N LYS A 709 39.50 -13.45 11.15
CA LYS A 709 40.46 -14.17 12.00
C LYS A 709 41.41 -15.01 11.15
N GLY A 710 42.71 -14.76 11.29
CA GLY A 710 43.76 -15.44 10.51
C GLY A 710 44.13 -14.73 9.21
N MET A 711 43.44 -13.64 8.86
CA MET A 711 43.79 -12.79 7.71
C MET A 711 44.87 -11.77 8.11
N PRO A 712 45.98 -11.65 7.36
CA PRO A 712 47.01 -10.64 7.65
C PRO A 712 46.49 -9.23 7.36
N ASP A 713 47.02 -8.22 8.05
CA ASP A 713 46.56 -6.83 7.86
C ASP A 713 46.90 -6.30 6.45
N ALA A 714 48.08 -6.65 5.92
CA ALA A 714 48.56 -6.24 4.60
C ALA A 714 49.30 -7.38 3.89
N ASN A 715 49.36 -7.31 2.56
CA ASN A 715 50.14 -8.25 1.76
C ASN A 715 51.63 -7.90 1.84
N GLN A 716 52.49 -8.87 2.17
CA GLN A 716 53.94 -8.67 2.15
C GLN A 716 54.53 -8.63 0.73
N LEU A 717 53.80 -9.16 -0.26
CA LEU A 717 54.15 -9.17 -1.68
C LEU A 717 52.89 -8.90 -2.50
N SER A 718 52.96 -7.98 -3.47
CA SER A 718 51.91 -7.73 -4.47
C SER A 718 52.49 -8.05 -5.84
N LEU A 719 51.89 -9.00 -6.56
CA LEU A 719 52.27 -9.35 -7.94
C LEU A 719 51.21 -8.79 -8.88
N PHE A 720 51.63 -8.37 -10.08
CA PHE A 720 50.76 -7.74 -11.10
C PHE A 720 49.80 -8.72 -11.76
#